data_AF-A0A4Q7V9W5-F1
#
_entry.id   AF-A0A4Q7V9W5-F1
#
_cell.length_a   1.000
_cell.length_b   1.000
_cell.length_c   1.000
_cell.angle_alpha   90.00
_cell.angle_beta   90.00
_cell.angle_gamma   90.00
#
_symmetry.space_group_name_H-M   'P 1'
#
loop_
_entity.id
_entity.type
_entity.pdbx_description
1 polymer ?
#
loop_
_entity_poly.entity_id
_entity_poly.type
_entity_poly.pdbx_seq_one_letter_code
_entity_poly.pdbx_strand_id
1 'polypeptide(L)'
;MNKGKINIAVLSLVIILFSIACSNQKNTFVSRQYHALTTYYNVFFNGKESLKAGKKKIEEGIEYNYTLVLPVFDYEDANARALAAGDIDNAIEKATKAIKLHSITRKPKRKKGKQSDKYKEFRKKREFNSWIEDCYLLLGKAQFYKGDYRTAEKALMQGLKDFPESKLKSEFQIELARCEIYQENYSGAVNLLDEVNALPKLSRNSRQEVAALLADIGIREKNYGAAISNLQTAIELQTTKRIKAKYYYILGQLYLKLDQASNASDAFQRLIQLHSTYEMAFNAKISQALTYSGSENGMEIRKQLNKMLKDQKNADYRDQIYFALAEMDMKDGDKNSALANYWNSTRESVDNVNQKAVSFIKLADQYFADLNYKKAQICYDSSMVYLDQNYPNYNAISVRVGNLTDLVNHLNTIEREDSLQQIARMSEKERDFLIRNLIDKELEKEEAIKLAEAESRADKTFFTQNNMVGNFRSNNSNQTQGNWYFYNPTTVGLGKSEFQRKWGRRKLADNWRRKNKSIATGDDFNETAEDINDGAEANQVKADPKSRAYYLADLPLTDDLMEKSDQKIMEALHEASFVYSERLSDKAKALETMETLLKRFPENPYLLSAYYQCYSLCVQNGNLSKSDYYKNRILTEFADTDYAKAIKDPNYWAKIEAENKETESLYMAAYDAFQNFYYDEVVRMCEQAIEKYPESKLESNFLFLRALSIGRTQDVDEFKKVLQELIDSKPNSEIEEVARGILSTINAGSVPVRYSQEDMNKARQNRLLINWRIEDQLALEMENGSRDDLNSEKDYFKFIPDEEHYFVLLFKKRAADPNRVMFNIDQYNRSANKRNLRTDRLSLNKNDIIILVKGLKDKTEGLKYFNEIVVSDKAYKGLENIPYKNFLISVSNFETMKKDELVNEYMSFYKKHYYQKKTVLVKKEGELVDPEFEDQNFEVDSSDNHRFILLVPTRKMNVIKLKNDVFNHDKDFSVIKEPYDKTRTMIAVNNLGPQNSAMEYFNQIASDKKVFDQLAQVDYESFVIGEKNFMRFFVNRTLDKYLSFFTENYIIKAAKEKRLEKKTVEVDDGPYVYDPNIAHDFVLIFNKEGVNAKLVENGIKKYNTRTLKTERLSLDEKRDMIVVSNMRNKKQAMMYFRAIISNRNLFDQVEKSGYRNFIISKDNFEVFKNLMDTDQYLKFFSKRYLN
;
A
#
# COMPACT_ATOMS: atom_id res chain seq x y z
N MET A 1 81.56 41.24 -23.88
CA MET A 1 80.30 40.93 -23.14
C MET A 1 80.38 39.53 -22.57
N ASN A 2 80.14 39.38 -21.27
CA ASN A 2 80.41 38.14 -20.53
C ASN A 2 79.32 37.07 -20.82
N LYS A 3 79.68 35.94 -21.42
CA LYS A 3 78.75 34.87 -21.85
C LYS A 3 77.84 34.37 -20.72
N GLY A 4 78.32 34.36 -19.47
CA GLY A 4 77.53 34.02 -18.30
C GLY A 4 76.37 34.99 -18.03
N LYS A 5 76.58 36.30 -18.23
CA LYS A 5 75.51 37.31 -18.07
C LYS A 5 74.47 37.23 -19.18
N ILE A 6 74.87 36.84 -20.40
CA ILE A 6 73.96 36.61 -21.53
C ILE A 6 73.11 35.36 -21.25
N ASN A 7 73.71 34.26 -20.77
CA ASN A 7 72.96 33.03 -20.45
C ASN A 7 71.96 33.24 -19.30
N ILE A 8 72.33 33.99 -18.26
CA ILE A 8 71.42 34.34 -17.16
C ILE A 8 70.30 35.26 -17.65
N ALA A 9 70.61 36.24 -18.52
CA ALA A 9 69.59 37.12 -19.11
C ALA A 9 68.64 36.34 -20.03
N VAL A 10 69.14 35.41 -20.85
CA VAL A 10 68.33 34.53 -21.69
C VAL A 10 67.47 33.60 -20.84
N LEU A 11 68.02 32.99 -19.79
CA LEU A 11 67.28 32.12 -18.87
C LEU A 11 66.19 32.91 -18.13
N SER A 12 66.50 34.12 -17.68
CA SER A 12 65.53 35.03 -17.04
C SER A 12 64.42 35.46 -18.01
N LEU A 13 64.77 35.75 -19.26
CA LEU A 13 63.82 36.07 -20.33
C LEU A 13 62.92 34.88 -20.65
N VAL A 14 63.46 33.66 -20.68
CA VAL A 14 62.70 32.41 -20.88
C VAL A 14 61.75 32.17 -19.72
N ILE A 15 62.18 32.38 -18.47
CA ILE A 15 61.33 32.25 -17.27
C ILE A 15 60.21 33.30 -17.29
N ILE A 16 60.50 34.55 -17.66
CA ILE A 16 59.50 35.63 -17.79
C ILE A 16 58.51 35.31 -18.92
N LEU A 17 58.98 34.81 -20.06
CA LEU A 17 58.12 34.39 -21.18
C LEU A 17 57.23 33.20 -20.79
N PHE A 18 57.74 32.23 -20.02
CA PHE A 18 56.95 31.12 -19.45
C PHE A 18 55.89 31.61 -18.46
N SER A 19 56.25 32.57 -17.60
CA SER A 19 55.35 33.17 -16.61
C SER A 19 54.19 33.94 -17.26
N ILE A 20 54.44 34.58 -18.41
CA ILE A 20 53.44 35.29 -19.20
C ILE A 20 52.56 34.32 -20.02
N ALA A 21 53.07 33.13 -20.36
CA ALA A 21 52.36 32.11 -21.13
C ALA A 21 51.28 31.35 -20.33
N CYS A 22 51.43 31.25 -19.01
CA CYS A 22 50.50 30.51 -18.14
C CYS A 22 49.16 31.23 -17.84
N SER A 23 49.02 32.50 -18.20
CA SER A 23 47.81 33.28 -17.89
C SER A 23 46.73 33.12 -18.97
N ASN A 24 45.61 32.48 -18.62
CA ASN A 24 44.40 32.42 -19.44
C ASN A 24 43.70 33.79 -19.59
N GLN A 25 44.05 34.76 -18.74
CA GLN A 25 43.56 36.14 -18.81
C GLN A 25 44.21 36.94 -19.95
N LYS A 26 45.29 36.44 -20.59
CA LYS A 26 45.91 37.08 -21.75
C LYS A 26 45.71 36.21 -23.00
N ASN A 27 45.12 36.78 -24.06
CA ASN A 27 44.95 36.09 -25.34
C ASN A 27 46.08 36.45 -26.34
N THR A 28 47.25 35.81 -26.19
CA THR A 28 48.40 35.92 -27.09
C THR A 28 48.64 34.61 -27.85
N PHE A 29 49.52 34.59 -28.87
CA PHE A 29 49.82 33.34 -29.57
C PHE A 29 50.47 32.30 -28.64
N VAL A 30 51.45 32.72 -27.83
CA VAL A 30 52.17 31.84 -26.91
C VAL A 30 51.24 31.28 -25.82
N SER A 31 50.37 32.12 -25.23
CA SER A 31 49.42 31.62 -24.22
C SER A 31 48.41 30.64 -24.82
N ARG A 32 47.89 30.90 -26.03
CA ARG A 32 47.00 29.95 -26.72
C ARG A 32 47.67 28.60 -26.97
N GLN A 33 48.91 28.58 -27.43
CA GLN A 33 49.63 27.32 -27.68
C GLN A 33 49.96 26.58 -26.39
N TYR A 34 50.37 27.29 -25.34
CA TYR A 34 50.60 26.70 -24.02
C TYR A 34 49.32 26.05 -23.45
N HIS A 35 48.21 26.78 -23.43
CA HIS A 35 46.94 26.25 -22.96
C HIS A 35 46.43 25.11 -23.85
N ALA A 36 46.59 25.19 -25.18
CA ALA A 36 46.21 24.09 -26.07
C ALA A 36 47.02 22.81 -25.81
N LEU A 37 48.35 22.90 -25.69
CA LEU A 37 49.22 21.76 -25.44
C LEU A 37 48.92 21.10 -24.08
N THR A 38 48.77 21.91 -23.05
CA THR A 38 48.44 21.43 -21.70
C THR A 38 47.04 20.85 -21.61
N THR A 39 46.06 21.42 -22.31
CA THR A 39 44.70 20.87 -22.39
C THR A 39 44.72 19.49 -23.04
N TYR A 40 45.43 19.33 -24.16
CA TYR A 40 45.48 18.06 -24.87
C TYR A 40 46.11 16.94 -24.03
N TYR A 41 47.37 17.11 -23.63
CA TYR A 41 48.15 16.03 -23.02
C TYR A 41 47.80 15.78 -21.55
N ASN A 42 47.55 16.83 -20.75
CA ASN A 42 47.34 16.64 -19.32
C ASN A 42 45.89 16.27 -19.01
N VAL A 43 44.95 16.63 -19.90
CA VAL A 43 43.54 16.64 -19.56
C VAL A 43 42.70 15.84 -20.56
N PHE A 44 42.61 16.28 -21.82
CA PHE A 44 41.75 15.67 -22.82
C PHE A 44 42.13 14.22 -23.14
N PHE A 45 43.42 13.95 -23.43
CA PHE A 45 43.89 12.60 -23.75
C PHE A 45 43.60 11.62 -22.61
N ASN A 46 43.94 11.99 -21.37
CA ASN A 46 43.70 11.17 -20.19
C ASN A 46 42.21 10.94 -19.93
N GLY A 47 41.39 11.98 -20.06
CA GLY A 47 39.94 11.86 -19.89
C GLY A 47 39.30 10.98 -20.97
N LYS A 48 39.77 11.08 -22.22
CA LYS A 48 39.31 10.25 -23.33
C LYS A 48 39.66 8.77 -23.13
N GLU A 49 40.88 8.46 -22.72
CA GLU A 49 41.27 7.07 -22.41
C GLU A 49 40.51 6.53 -21.20
N SER A 50 40.25 7.37 -20.19
CA SER A 50 39.41 7.01 -19.04
C SER A 50 37.97 6.68 -19.48
N LEU A 51 37.34 7.52 -20.32
CA LEU A 51 36.01 7.24 -20.87
C LEU A 51 36.00 5.92 -21.67
N LYS A 52 37.05 5.67 -22.47
CA LYS A 52 37.19 4.43 -23.25
C LYS A 52 37.30 3.19 -22.35
N ALA A 53 38.09 3.28 -21.26
CA ALA A 53 38.19 2.21 -20.27
C ALA A 53 36.84 1.96 -19.57
N GLY A 54 36.12 3.03 -19.21
CA GLY A 54 34.77 2.94 -18.65
C GLY A 54 33.78 2.26 -19.60
N LYS A 55 33.74 2.64 -20.88
CA LYS A 55 32.90 2.00 -21.90
C LYS A 55 33.20 0.50 -22.03
N LYS A 56 34.49 0.12 -22.04
CA LYS A 56 34.91 -1.27 -22.11
C LYS A 56 34.45 -2.07 -20.88
N LYS A 57 34.54 -1.50 -19.68
CA LYS A 57 34.03 -2.14 -18.45
C LYS A 57 32.52 -2.37 -18.49
N ILE A 58 31.76 -1.41 -19.03
CA ILE A 58 30.32 -1.58 -19.26
C ILE A 58 30.10 -2.75 -20.22
N GLU A 59 30.77 -2.77 -21.37
CA GLU A 59 30.63 -3.84 -22.36
C GLU A 59 31.02 -5.24 -21.84
N GLU A 60 31.96 -5.33 -20.90
CA GLU A 60 32.42 -6.61 -20.32
C GLU A 60 31.59 -7.05 -19.11
N GLY A 61 30.89 -6.13 -18.44
CA GLY A 61 30.11 -6.39 -17.23
C GLY A 61 28.62 -6.65 -17.46
N ILE A 62 28.18 -6.79 -18.72
CA ILE A 62 26.76 -7.04 -19.04
C ILE A 62 26.46 -8.52 -19.02
N GLU A 63 25.39 -8.84 -18.31
CA GLU A 63 24.71 -10.13 -18.37
C GLU A 63 23.39 -9.92 -19.12
N TYR A 64 23.25 -10.56 -20.29
CA TYR A 64 22.07 -10.39 -21.12
C TYR A 64 20.94 -11.31 -20.66
N ASN A 65 19.74 -10.74 -20.48
CA ASN A 65 18.53 -11.53 -20.38
C ASN A 65 17.92 -11.74 -21.78
N TYR A 66 18.22 -12.90 -22.37
CA TYR A 66 17.79 -13.27 -23.72
C TYR A 66 16.28 -13.49 -23.88
N THR A 67 15.53 -13.59 -22.77
CA THR A 67 14.05 -13.66 -22.81
C THR A 67 13.40 -12.33 -23.15
N LEU A 68 14.12 -11.22 -22.99
CA LEU A 68 13.68 -9.86 -23.31
C LEU A 68 14.44 -9.32 -24.52
N VAL A 69 13.84 -8.38 -25.25
CA VAL A 69 14.52 -7.70 -26.37
C VAL A 69 15.81 -7.07 -25.85
N LEU A 70 16.96 -7.49 -26.38
CA LEU A 70 18.25 -7.00 -25.91
C LEU A 70 18.38 -5.50 -26.21
N PRO A 71 19.02 -4.71 -25.33
CA PRO A 71 19.19 -3.30 -25.57
C PRO A 71 20.12 -3.06 -26.77
N VAL A 72 19.74 -2.11 -27.63
CA VAL A 72 20.56 -1.73 -28.79
C VAL A 72 21.93 -1.24 -28.32
N PHE A 73 21.96 -0.53 -27.19
CA PHE A 73 23.18 -0.05 -26.57
C PHE A 73 23.39 -0.59 -25.16
N ASP A 74 24.64 -0.95 -24.88
CA ASP A 74 25.04 -1.69 -23.68
C ASP A 74 25.02 -0.84 -22.39
N TYR A 75 25.10 0.48 -22.51
CA TYR A 75 25.14 1.39 -21.37
C TYR A 75 23.78 1.62 -20.69
N GLU A 76 22.73 0.91 -21.12
CA GLU A 76 21.41 0.91 -20.49
C GLU A 76 21.41 0.21 -19.12
N ASP A 77 22.27 -0.80 -18.98
CA ASP A 77 22.35 -1.59 -17.76
C ASP A 77 22.97 -0.77 -16.60
N ALA A 78 22.21 -0.60 -15.52
CA ALA A 78 22.62 0.18 -14.37
C ALA A 78 23.77 -0.48 -13.58
N ASN A 79 23.81 -1.81 -13.51
CA ASN A 79 24.86 -2.56 -12.82
C ASN A 79 26.17 -2.46 -13.60
N ALA A 80 26.12 -2.64 -14.92
CA ALA A 80 27.28 -2.48 -15.79
C ALA A 80 27.83 -1.04 -15.74
N ARG A 81 26.97 -0.02 -15.69
CA ARG A 81 27.39 1.37 -15.50
C ARG A 81 28.10 1.59 -14.15
N ALA A 82 27.61 0.98 -13.08
CA ALA A 82 28.22 1.11 -11.76
C ALA A 82 29.67 0.60 -11.74
N LEU A 83 29.98 -0.47 -12.49
CA LEU A 83 31.34 -1.00 -12.63
C LEU A 83 32.33 0.00 -13.27
N ALA A 84 31.83 0.94 -14.07
CA ALA A 84 32.63 1.94 -14.76
C ALA A 84 32.73 3.29 -14.03
N ALA A 85 32.04 3.47 -12.90
CA ALA A 85 31.87 4.77 -12.24
C ALA A 85 33.20 5.53 -12.02
N GLY A 86 34.24 4.85 -11.53
CA GLY A 86 35.55 5.48 -11.28
C GLY A 86 36.22 6.03 -12.55
N ASP A 87 36.16 5.30 -13.67
CA ASP A 87 36.74 5.76 -14.94
C ASP A 87 35.93 6.90 -15.56
N ILE A 88 34.60 6.85 -15.41
CA ILE A 88 33.69 7.89 -15.88
C ILE A 88 33.88 9.18 -15.06
N ASP A 89 33.97 9.09 -13.73
CA ASP A 89 34.20 10.24 -12.86
C ASP A 89 35.54 10.91 -13.15
N ASN A 90 36.60 10.13 -13.40
CA ASN A 90 37.89 10.68 -13.83
C ASN A 90 37.77 11.41 -15.18
N ALA A 91 37.04 10.86 -16.17
CA ALA A 91 36.81 11.54 -17.43
C ALA A 91 36.08 12.90 -17.24
N ILE A 92 35.07 12.93 -16.37
CA ILE A 92 34.34 14.15 -15.99
C ILE A 92 35.26 15.16 -15.31
N GLU A 93 36.06 14.73 -14.34
CA GLU A 93 36.99 15.59 -13.61
C GLU A 93 37.99 16.24 -14.57
N LYS A 94 38.60 15.43 -15.46
CA LYS A 94 39.51 15.95 -16.48
C LYS A 94 38.80 16.96 -17.37
N ALA A 95 37.71 16.58 -18.03
CA ALA A 95 37.01 17.48 -18.95
C ALA A 95 36.60 18.81 -18.28
N THR A 96 36.07 18.74 -17.06
CA THR A 96 35.72 19.92 -16.25
C THR A 96 36.93 20.79 -15.92
N LYS A 97 38.06 20.17 -15.55
CA LYS A 97 39.31 20.88 -15.25
C LYS A 97 39.87 21.59 -16.49
N ALA A 98 39.79 20.98 -17.67
CA ALA A 98 40.19 21.61 -18.93
C ALA A 98 39.36 22.86 -19.20
N ILE A 99 38.03 22.72 -19.15
CA ILE A 99 37.10 23.83 -19.40
C ILE A 99 37.34 24.97 -18.42
N LYS A 100 37.48 24.66 -17.12
CA LYS A 100 37.66 25.67 -16.07
C LYS A 100 39.00 26.40 -16.12
N LEU A 101 40.11 25.68 -16.33
CA LEU A 101 41.45 26.24 -16.18
C LEU A 101 42.07 26.73 -17.49
N HIS A 102 41.70 26.13 -18.62
CA HIS A 102 42.36 26.38 -19.90
C HIS A 102 41.47 27.06 -20.95
N SER A 103 40.22 27.39 -20.62
CA SER A 103 39.38 28.25 -21.46
C SER A 103 39.98 29.66 -21.60
N ILE A 104 39.95 30.19 -22.82
CA ILE A 104 40.39 31.53 -23.17
C ILE A 104 39.22 32.22 -23.88
N THR A 105 38.37 32.92 -23.12
CA THR A 105 37.22 33.67 -23.67
C THR A 105 37.56 35.12 -24.02
N ARG A 106 38.66 35.66 -23.46
CA ARG A 106 39.08 37.05 -23.70
C ARG A 106 39.42 37.23 -25.18
N LYS A 107 38.84 38.25 -25.84
CA LYS A 107 39.18 38.59 -27.23
C LYS A 107 40.67 38.97 -27.36
N PRO A 108 41.34 38.65 -28.49
CA PRO A 108 42.74 39.07 -28.72
C PRO A 108 42.85 40.61 -28.75
N LYS A 109 44.06 41.19 -28.85
CA LYS A 109 44.27 42.66 -29.00
C LYS A 109 44.05 43.15 -30.44
N ARG A 110 43.31 44.25 -30.65
CA ARG A 110 42.89 44.71 -32.00
C ARG A 110 44.13 45.19 -32.76
N LYS A 111 44.37 44.68 -33.97
CA LYS A 111 45.47 45.17 -34.82
C LYS A 111 45.12 46.58 -35.32
N LYS A 112 46.08 47.51 -35.28
CA LYS A 112 45.98 48.84 -35.90
C LYS A 112 46.09 48.67 -37.44
N GLY A 113 45.23 49.35 -38.21
CA GLY A 113 45.18 49.26 -39.68
C GLY A 113 44.10 48.33 -40.27
N LYS A 114 44.11 48.15 -41.59
CA LYS A 114 43.15 47.30 -42.35
C LYS A 114 43.31 45.84 -41.90
N GLN A 115 42.23 45.23 -41.42
CA GLN A 115 42.23 43.86 -40.90
C GLN A 115 41.78 42.89 -41.99
N SER A 116 42.49 41.76 -42.15
CA SER A 116 42.03 40.68 -43.02
C SER A 116 40.72 40.08 -42.50
N ASP A 117 39.87 39.61 -43.41
CA ASP A 117 38.58 39.02 -43.04
C ASP A 117 38.76 37.77 -42.18
N LYS A 118 39.78 36.95 -42.46
CA LYS A 118 40.21 35.83 -41.61
C LYS A 118 40.50 36.25 -40.16
N TYR A 119 41.09 37.42 -39.95
CA TYR A 119 41.35 37.93 -38.59
C TYR A 119 40.08 38.45 -37.91
N LYS A 120 39.15 39.04 -38.68
CA LYS A 120 37.84 39.46 -38.17
C LYS A 120 37.02 38.24 -37.74
N GLU A 121 36.98 37.18 -38.55
CA GLU A 121 36.32 35.92 -38.22
C GLU A 121 36.94 35.23 -37.00
N PHE A 122 38.28 35.15 -36.96
CA PHE A 122 38.98 34.62 -35.79
C PHE A 122 38.58 35.35 -34.50
N ARG A 123 38.39 36.68 -34.54
CA ARG A 123 37.91 37.47 -33.39
C ARG A 123 36.46 37.21 -33.00
N LYS A 124 35.61 36.77 -33.93
CA LYS A 124 34.19 36.48 -33.64
C LYS A 124 34.06 35.26 -32.72
N LYS A 125 35.01 34.31 -32.75
CA LYS A 125 35.06 33.13 -31.87
C LYS A 125 34.86 33.47 -30.39
N ARG A 126 34.07 32.66 -29.69
CA ARG A 126 33.80 32.81 -28.25
C ARG A 126 34.88 32.19 -27.39
N GLU A 127 35.49 31.12 -27.89
CA GLU A 127 36.60 30.40 -27.27
C GLU A 127 37.81 30.34 -28.22
N PHE A 128 39.02 30.45 -27.66
CA PHE A 128 40.28 30.58 -28.41
C PHE A 128 41.26 29.43 -28.17
N ASN A 129 40.98 28.51 -27.24
CA ASN A 129 41.69 27.25 -27.10
C ASN A 129 41.02 26.16 -27.96
N SER A 130 41.82 25.50 -28.80
CA SER A 130 41.33 24.56 -29.82
C SER A 130 40.79 23.23 -29.26
N TRP A 131 41.10 22.88 -28.01
CA TRP A 131 40.71 21.59 -27.41
C TRP A 131 39.54 21.68 -26.44
N ILE A 132 39.05 22.89 -26.15
CA ILE A 132 37.93 23.08 -25.23
C ILE A 132 36.64 22.51 -25.81
N GLU A 133 36.48 22.57 -27.13
CA GLU A 133 35.40 21.92 -27.84
C GLU A 133 35.37 20.40 -27.59
N ASP A 134 36.50 19.72 -27.79
CA ASP A 134 36.62 18.29 -27.52
C ASP A 134 36.37 17.97 -26.03
N CYS A 135 36.74 18.86 -25.12
CA CYS A 135 36.46 18.71 -23.70
C CYS A 135 34.97 18.86 -23.37
N TYR A 136 34.21 19.74 -24.02
CA TYR A 136 32.75 19.80 -23.85
C TYR A 136 32.08 18.52 -24.36
N LEU A 137 32.51 18.02 -25.53
CA LEU A 137 32.00 16.77 -26.08
C LEU A 137 32.33 15.59 -25.16
N LEU A 138 33.57 15.52 -24.65
CA LEU A 138 34.00 14.50 -23.68
C LEU A 138 33.19 14.58 -22.38
N LEU A 139 32.95 15.79 -21.86
CA LEU A 139 32.15 16.00 -20.65
C LEU A 139 30.70 15.53 -20.86
N GLY A 140 30.09 15.89 -21.98
CA GLY A 140 28.75 15.44 -22.36
C GLY A 140 28.65 13.93 -22.40
N LYS A 141 29.56 13.27 -23.14
CA LYS A 141 29.64 11.80 -23.21
C LYS A 141 29.81 11.20 -21.81
N ALA A 142 30.78 11.67 -21.02
CA ALA A 142 31.04 11.07 -19.71
C ALA A 142 29.86 11.24 -18.75
N GLN A 143 29.19 12.40 -18.73
CA GLN A 143 27.97 12.61 -17.94
C GLN A 143 26.81 11.72 -18.40
N PHE A 144 26.67 11.51 -19.70
CA PHE A 144 25.68 10.59 -20.25
C PHE A 144 25.92 9.16 -19.76
N TYR A 145 27.16 8.66 -19.85
CA TYR A 145 27.51 7.32 -19.36
C TYR A 145 27.40 7.20 -17.82
N LYS A 146 27.50 8.31 -17.09
CA LYS A 146 27.19 8.38 -15.65
C LYS A 146 25.69 8.28 -15.35
N GLY A 147 24.83 8.54 -16.34
CA GLY A 147 23.38 8.61 -16.19
C GLY A 147 22.84 10.00 -15.85
N ASP A 148 23.67 11.05 -15.89
CA ASP A 148 23.22 12.43 -15.68
C ASP A 148 22.96 13.11 -17.04
N TYR A 149 21.82 12.74 -17.63
CA TYR A 149 21.45 13.16 -18.99
C TYR A 149 21.25 14.68 -19.11
N ARG A 150 20.68 15.33 -18.08
CA ARG A 150 20.47 16.79 -18.10
C ARG A 150 21.79 17.56 -18.03
N THR A 151 22.75 17.09 -17.24
CA THR A 151 24.07 17.73 -17.18
C THR A 151 24.85 17.48 -18.46
N ALA A 152 24.73 16.28 -19.05
CA ALA A 152 25.30 15.96 -20.35
C ALA A 152 24.76 16.91 -21.44
N GLU A 153 23.44 17.05 -21.53
CA GLU A 153 22.76 17.93 -22.47
C GLU A 153 23.24 19.38 -22.35
N LYS A 154 23.29 19.93 -21.13
CA LYS A 154 23.81 21.29 -20.88
C LYS A 154 25.24 21.47 -21.38
N ALA A 155 26.12 20.50 -21.14
CA ALA A 155 27.52 20.57 -21.59
C ALA A 155 27.61 20.54 -23.13
N LEU A 156 26.81 19.69 -23.78
CA LEU A 156 26.77 19.54 -25.23
C LEU A 156 26.18 20.80 -25.90
N MET A 157 25.07 21.33 -25.39
CA MET A 157 24.48 22.59 -25.86
C MET A 157 25.42 23.77 -25.69
N GLN A 158 26.15 23.83 -24.57
CA GLN A 158 27.16 24.87 -24.35
C GLN A 158 28.31 24.75 -25.37
N GLY A 159 28.75 23.53 -25.69
CA GLY A 159 29.68 23.26 -26.78
C GLY A 159 29.20 23.81 -28.12
N LEU A 160 27.98 23.46 -28.55
CA LEU A 160 27.40 23.97 -29.80
C LEU A 160 27.28 25.51 -29.82
N LYS A 161 26.97 26.12 -28.68
CA LYS A 161 26.83 27.57 -28.52
C LYS A 161 28.16 28.32 -28.60
N ASP A 162 29.24 27.73 -28.08
CA ASP A 162 30.57 28.32 -28.09
C ASP A 162 31.32 28.06 -29.41
N PHE A 163 30.96 26.97 -30.10
CA PHE A 163 31.56 26.51 -31.36
C PHE A 163 30.50 26.27 -32.46
N PRO A 164 29.81 27.33 -32.95
CA PRO A 164 28.73 27.17 -33.94
C PRO A 164 29.19 26.65 -35.31
N GLU A 165 30.46 26.89 -35.68
CA GLU A 165 31.09 26.46 -36.95
C GLU A 165 31.93 25.17 -36.78
N SER A 166 31.59 24.36 -35.78
CA SER A 166 32.30 23.14 -35.43
C SER A 166 32.28 22.09 -36.54
N LYS A 167 33.40 21.39 -36.74
CA LYS A 167 33.42 20.14 -37.51
C LYS A 167 32.85 18.94 -36.74
N LEU A 168 32.78 19.05 -35.41
CA LEU A 168 32.20 18.07 -34.49
C LEU A 168 30.71 18.31 -34.25
N LYS A 169 30.09 19.28 -34.93
CA LYS A 169 28.66 19.62 -34.76
C LYS A 169 27.75 18.40 -34.82
N SER A 170 27.98 17.50 -35.78
CA SER A 170 27.21 16.26 -35.90
C SER A 170 27.41 15.30 -34.73
N GLU A 171 28.62 15.24 -34.16
CA GLU A 171 28.88 14.41 -32.97
C GLU A 171 28.17 14.97 -31.75
N PHE A 172 28.16 16.30 -31.57
CA PHE A 172 27.37 16.94 -30.52
C PHE A 172 25.87 16.65 -30.67
N GLN A 173 25.33 16.73 -31.90
CA GLN A 173 23.91 16.47 -32.17
C GLN A 173 23.53 15.00 -31.91
N ILE A 174 24.39 14.04 -32.28
CA ILE A 174 24.16 12.61 -32.00
C ILE A 174 24.14 12.34 -30.49
N GLU A 175 25.07 12.92 -29.73
CA GLU A 175 25.11 12.75 -28.26
C GLU A 175 23.95 13.47 -27.56
N LEU A 176 23.49 14.61 -28.10
CA LEU A 176 22.27 15.27 -27.65
C LEU A 176 21.05 14.40 -27.92
N ALA A 177 20.92 13.82 -29.12
CA ALA A 177 19.85 12.90 -29.43
C ALA A 177 19.84 11.70 -28.48
N ARG A 178 21.01 11.14 -28.12
CA ARG A 178 21.11 10.15 -27.03
C ARG A 178 20.52 10.70 -25.73
N CYS A 179 20.90 11.89 -25.28
CA CYS A 179 20.34 12.46 -24.05
C CYS A 179 18.80 12.60 -24.11
N GLU A 180 18.26 13.02 -25.26
CA GLU A 180 16.82 13.16 -25.49
C GLU A 180 16.08 11.81 -25.46
N ILE A 181 16.65 10.76 -26.07
CA ILE A 181 16.07 9.39 -26.05
C ILE A 181 15.89 8.87 -24.62
N TYR A 182 16.90 9.06 -23.76
CA TYR A 182 16.84 8.61 -22.35
C TYR A 182 15.99 9.51 -21.46
N GLN A 183 15.66 10.71 -21.94
CA GLN A 183 14.66 11.58 -21.33
C GLN A 183 13.26 11.37 -21.94
N GLU A 184 13.09 10.33 -22.77
CA GLU A 184 11.83 9.97 -23.45
C GLU A 184 11.31 11.04 -24.43
N ASN A 185 12.16 11.98 -24.83
CA ASN A 185 11.84 12.98 -25.85
C ASN A 185 12.24 12.50 -27.25
N TYR A 186 11.51 11.50 -27.75
CA TYR A 186 11.81 10.87 -29.05
C TYR A 186 11.68 11.85 -30.22
N SER A 187 10.70 12.75 -30.19
CA SER A 187 10.51 13.76 -31.25
C SER A 187 11.72 14.70 -31.39
N GLY A 188 12.27 15.19 -30.27
CA GLY A 188 13.48 16.01 -30.26
C GLY A 188 14.70 15.24 -30.77
N ALA A 189 14.84 13.98 -30.35
CA ALA A 189 15.91 13.11 -30.82
C ALA A 189 15.85 12.86 -32.32
N VAL A 190 14.68 12.53 -32.88
CA VAL A 190 14.49 12.29 -34.32
C VAL A 190 14.87 13.54 -35.12
N ASN A 191 14.41 14.72 -34.72
CA ASN A 191 14.76 15.97 -35.41
C ASN A 191 16.29 16.19 -35.46
N LEU A 192 16.98 15.99 -34.34
CA LEU A 192 18.44 16.09 -34.29
C LEU A 192 19.14 15.06 -35.20
N LEU A 193 18.63 13.83 -35.23
CA LEU A 193 19.19 12.75 -36.05
C LEU A 193 18.94 12.97 -37.55
N ASP A 194 17.77 13.49 -37.94
CA ASP A 194 17.44 13.84 -39.32
C ASP A 194 18.31 14.98 -39.84
N GLU A 195 18.55 16.02 -39.03
CA GLU A 195 19.50 17.09 -39.35
C GLU A 195 20.91 16.53 -39.61
N VAL A 196 21.36 15.58 -38.79
CA VAL A 196 22.65 14.92 -38.97
C VAL A 196 22.67 14.07 -40.24
N ASN A 197 21.59 13.33 -40.52
CA ASN A 197 21.48 12.45 -41.68
C ASN A 197 21.42 13.23 -43.01
N ALA A 198 20.91 14.46 -42.99
CA ALA A 198 20.87 15.36 -44.14
C ALA A 198 22.25 15.98 -44.50
N LEU A 199 23.29 15.77 -43.68
CA LEU A 199 24.62 16.34 -43.95
C LEU A 199 25.26 15.70 -45.20
N PRO A 200 25.77 16.51 -46.16
CA PRO A 200 26.33 15.99 -47.43
C PRO A 200 27.52 15.04 -47.26
N LYS A 201 28.22 15.10 -46.13
CA LYS A 201 29.43 14.31 -45.83
C LYS A 201 29.36 13.75 -44.41
N LEU A 202 28.48 12.76 -44.21
CA LEU A 202 28.41 12.00 -42.96
C LEU A 202 29.31 10.75 -43.03
N SER A 203 30.10 10.51 -41.97
CA SER A 203 30.99 9.33 -41.88
C SER A 203 30.17 8.02 -41.84
N ARG A 204 30.76 6.90 -42.27
CA ARG A 204 30.11 5.58 -42.19
C ARG A 204 29.71 5.23 -40.75
N ASN A 205 30.58 5.53 -39.78
CA ASN A 205 30.33 5.27 -38.37
C ASN A 205 29.16 6.11 -37.85
N SER A 206 29.10 7.39 -38.20
CA SER A 206 27.99 8.27 -37.79
C SER A 206 26.66 7.84 -38.41
N ARG A 207 26.64 7.39 -39.67
CA ARG A 207 25.44 6.81 -40.30
C ARG A 207 24.97 5.55 -39.57
N GLN A 208 25.92 4.67 -39.22
CA GLN A 208 25.61 3.46 -38.45
C GLN A 208 25.01 3.80 -37.09
N GLU A 209 25.59 4.79 -36.40
CA GLU A 209 25.16 5.23 -35.09
C GLU A 209 23.76 5.86 -35.10
N VAL A 210 23.49 6.71 -36.08
CA VAL A 210 22.15 7.30 -36.33
C VAL A 210 21.13 6.19 -36.58
N ALA A 211 21.42 5.23 -37.46
CA ALA A 211 20.52 4.11 -37.73
C ALA A 211 20.25 3.26 -36.48
N ALA A 212 21.27 3.01 -35.65
CA ALA A 212 21.08 2.28 -34.39
C ALA A 212 20.24 3.07 -33.37
N LEU A 213 20.38 4.40 -33.31
CA LEU A 213 19.55 5.25 -32.43
C LEU A 213 18.09 5.31 -32.89
N LEU A 214 17.85 5.41 -34.19
CA LEU A 214 16.49 5.33 -34.74
C LEU A 214 15.86 3.94 -34.52
N ALA A 215 16.66 2.88 -34.60
CA ALA A 215 16.20 1.55 -34.23
C ALA A 215 15.81 1.48 -32.75
N ASP A 216 16.64 2.02 -31.85
CA ASP A 216 16.36 2.06 -30.41
C ASP A 216 15.06 2.84 -30.10
N ILE A 217 14.86 4.00 -30.74
CA ILE A 217 13.61 4.77 -30.65
C ILE A 217 12.41 3.91 -31.06
N GLY A 218 12.48 3.25 -32.22
CA GLY A 218 11.39 2.39 -32.69
C GLY A 218 11.07 1.23 -31.74
N ILE A 219 12.09 0.64 -31.10
CA ILE A 219 11.89 -0.41 -30.09
C ILE A 219 11.16 0.14 -28.86
N ARG A 220 11.57 1.31 -28.36
CA ARG A 220 10.98 1.97 -27.19
C ARG A 220 9.53 2.38 -27.43
N GLU A 221 9.24 2.91 -28.63
CA GLU A 221 7.88 3.26 -29.07
C GLU A 221 7.03 2.04 -29.47
N LYS A 222 7.60 0.83 -29.41
CA LYS A 222 6.99 -0.43 -29.88
C LYS A 222 6.62 -0.41 -31.38
N ASN A 223 7.18 0.51 -32.14
CA ASN A 223 7.11 0.54 -33.60
C ASN A 223 8.17 -0.39 -34.20
N TYR A 224 7.95 -1.69 -34.07
CA TYR A 224 8.91 -2.71 -34.45
C TYR A 224 9.23 -2.72 -35.95
N GLY A 225 8.28 -2.33 -36.81
CA GLY A 225 8.52 -2.22 -38.25
C GLY A 225 9.59 -1.17 -38.60
N ALA A 226 9.46 0.04 -38.04
CA ALA A 226 10.46 1.08 -38.20
C ALA A 226 11.80 0.70 -37.54
N ALA A 227 11.75 0.03 -36.38
CA ALA A 227 12.95 -0.46 -35.70
C ALA A 227 13.74 -1.45 -36.56
N ILE A 228 13.05 -2.41 -37.20
CA ILE A 228 13.65 -3.42 -38.07
C ILE A 228 14.39 -2.77 -39.25
N SER A 229 13.74 -1.85 -39.96
CA SER A 229 14.34 -1.17 -41.13
C SER A 229 15.61 -0.40 -40.75
N ASN A 230 15.59 0.31 -39.63
CA ASN A 230 16.75 1.05 -39.14
C ASN A 230 17.85 0.12 -38.61
N LEU A 231 17.48 -0.97 -37.94
CA LEU A 231 18.43 -1.95 -37.41
C LEU A 231 19.13 -2.72 -38.53
N GLN A 232 18.43 -3.08 -39.61
CA GLN A 232 19.04 -3.67 -40.82
C GLN A 232 20.10 -2.74 -41.42
N THR A 233 19.76 -1.45 -41.56
CA THR A 233 20.72 -0.43 -41.99
C THR A 233 21.94 -0.36 -41.06
N ALA A 234 21.72 -0.41 -39.74
CA ALA A 234 22.80 -0.44 -38.76
C ALA A 234 23.69 -1.70 -38.91
N ILE A 235 23.11 -2.87 -39.17
CA ILE A 235 23.81 -4.15 -39.39
C ILE A 235 24.71 -4.12 -40.64
N GLU A 236 24.23 -3.53 -41.73
CA GLU A 236 24.99 -3.39 -42.98
C GLU A 236 26.21 -2.49 -42.80
N LEU A 237 26.03 -1.39 -42.07
CA LEU A 237 27.08 -0.41 -41.83
C LEU A 237 28.08 -0.85 -40.74
N GLN A 238 27.66 -1.72 -39.80
CA GLN A 238 28.47 -2.22 -38.70
C GLN A 238 29.64 -3.11 -39.16
N THR A 239 30.84 -2.80 -38.68
CA THR A 239 32.08 -3.54 -38.98
C THR A 239 32.48 -4.51 -37.88
N THR A 240 32.06 -4.26 -36.63
CA THR A 240 32.42 -5.08 -35.48
C THR A 240 31.52 -6.32 -35.41
N LYS A 241 32.10 -7.51 -35.62
CA LYS A 241 31.36 -8.80 -35.61
C LYS A 241 30.53 -9.01 -34.34
N ARG A 242 31.07 -8.65 -33.16
CA ARG A 242 30.39 -8.75 -31.87
C ARG A 242 29.09 -7.92 -31.84
N ILE A 243 29.15 -6.65 -32.23
CA ILE A 243 27.97 -5.78 -32.26
C ILE A 243 26.98 -6.23 -33.33
N LYS A 244 27.50 -6.66 -34.49
CA LYS A 244 26.67 -7.19 -35.58
C LYS A 244 25.88 -8.44 -35.15
N ALA A 245 26.51 -9.35 -34.41
CA ALA A 245 25.84 -10.50 -33.81
C ALA A 245 24.72 -10.07 -32.86
N LYS A 246 24.98 -9.11 -31.96
CA LYS A 246 23.96 -8.55 -31.07
C LYS A 246 22.77 -7.97 -31.84
N TYR A 247 23.03 -7.19 -32.89
CA TYR A 247 21.96 -6.62 -33.71
C TYR A 247 21.15 -7.69 -34.46
N TYR A 248 21.78 -8.77 -34.93
CA TYR A 248 21.01 -9.90 -35.49
C TYR A 248 20.16 -10.61 -34.44
N TYR A 249 20.63 -10.70 -33.19
CA TYR A 249 19.83 -11.25 -32.09
C TYR A 249 18.58 -10.39 -31.86
N ILE A 250 18.78 -9.07 -31.71
CA ILE A 250 17.69 -8.10 -31.55
C ILE A 250 16.73 -8.19 -32.75
N LEU A 251 17.25 -8.24 -33.98
CA LEU A 251 16.45 -8.38 -35.19
C LEU A 251 15.56 -9.64 -35.15
N GLY A 252 16.11 -10.77 -34.71
CA GLY A 252 15.34 -12.00 -34.51
C GLY A 252 14.22 -11.85 -33.48
N GLN A 253 14.50 -11.16 -32.36
CA GLN A 253 13.49 -10.87 -31.35
C GLN A 253 12.41 -9.91 -31.84
N LEU A 254 12.76 -8.90 -32.66
CA LEU A 254 11.77 -7.99 -33.25
C LEU A 254 10.88 -8.70 -34.27
N TYR A 255 11.42 -9.60 -35.07
CA TYR A 255 10.61 -10.43 -35.96
C TYR A 255 9.65 -11.34 -35.20
N LEU A 256 10.07 -11.90 -34.06
CA LEU A 256 9.18 -12.65 -33.17
C LEU A 256 8.05 -11.78 -32.61
N LYS A 257 8.29 -10.50 -32.33
CA LYS A 257 7.22 -9.55 -31.91
C LYS A 257 6.21 -9.24 -33.01
N LEU A 258 6.53 -9.52 -34.26
CA LEU A 258 5.66 -9.37 -35.43
C LEU A 258 5.15 -10.71 -35.97
N ASP A 259 5.31 -11.80 -35.21
CA ASP A 259 4.95 -13.17 -35.60
C ASP A 259 5.62 -13.67 -36.90
N GLN A 260 6.77 -13.09 -37.26
CA GLN A 260 7.54 -13.45 -38.46
C GLN A 260 8.61 -14.50 -38.15
N ALA A 261 8.18 -15.71 -37.78
CA ALA A 261 9.07 -16.79 -37.31
C ALA A 261 10.18 -17.17 -38.31
N SER A 262 9.90 -17.19 -39.61
CA SER A 262 10.91 -17.49 -40.65
C SER A 262 12.01 -16.43 -40.70
N ASN A 263 11.65 -15.15 -40.70
CA ASN A 263 12.61 -14.04 -40.67
C ASN A 263 13.44 -14.04 -39.37
N ALA A 264 12.81 -14.40 -38.25
CA ALA A 264 13.51 -14.55 -36.97
C ALA A 264 14.57 -15.66 -37.01
N SER A 265 14.18 -16.84 -37.52
CA SER A 265 15.08 -17.98 -37.71
C SER A 265 16.29 -17.63 -38.57
N ASP A 266 16.07 -16.91 -39.68
CA ASP A 266 17.14 -16.42 -40.56
C ASP A 266 18.09 -15.44 -39.87
N ALA A 267 17.56 -14.54 -39.04
CA ALA A 267 18.37 -13.60 -38.27
C ALA A 267 19.26 -14.33 -37.25
N PHE A 268 18.71 -15.31 -36.51
CA PHE A 268 19.49 -16.14 -35.59
C PHE A 268 20.52 -17.00 -36.34
N GLN A 269 20.21 -17.52 -37.52
CA GLN A 269 21.16 -18.25 -38.34
C GLN A 269 22.35 -17.38 -38.78
N ARG A 270 22.09 -16.15 -39.23
CA ARG A 270 23.15 -15.18 -39.59
C ARG A 270 24.02 -14.84 -38.38
N LEU A 271 23.45 -14.75 -37.18
CA LEU A 271 24.21 -14.57 -35.94
C LEU A 271 25.15 -15.75 -35.67
N ILE A 272 24.66 -16.99 -35.75
CA ILE A 272 25.43 -18.20 -35.47
C ILE A 272 26.68 -18.27 -36.37
N GLN A 273 26.57 -17.83 -37.63
CA GLN A 273 27.67 -17.76 -38.59
C GLN A 273 28.74 -16.70 -38.27
N LEU A 274 28.43 -15.70 -37.43
CA LEU A 274 29.38 -14.65 -37.05
C LEU A 274 30.37 -15.07 -35.97
N HIS A 275 30.23 -16.27 -35.39
CA HIS A 275 31.05 -16.77 -34.28
C HIS A 275 31.10 -15.80 -33.09
N SER A 276 29.91 -15.42 -32.58
CA SER A 276 29.75 -14.55 -31.41
C SER A 276 30.25 -15.20 -30.10
N THR A 277 30.02 -14.52 -28.96
CA THR A 277 30.24 -15.16 -27.64
C THR A 277 29.44 -16.46 -27.54
N TYR A 278 29.99 -17.40 -26.78
CA TYR A 278 29.39 -18.73 -26.61
C TYR A 278 27.93 -18.67 -26.19
N GLU A 279 27.64 -17.87 -25.16
CA GLU A 279 26.31 -17.68 -24.60
C GLU A 279 25.31 -17.09 -25.62
N MET A 280 25.71 -16.08 -26.40
CA MET A 280 24.84 -15.50 -27.42
C MET A 280 24.56 -16.49 -28.56
N ALA A 281 25.58 -17.25 -28.98
CA ALA A 281 25.41 -18.29 -29.99
C ALA A 281 24.54 -19.45 -29.48
N PHE A 282 24.68 -19.82 -28.21
CA PHE A 282 23.82 -20.79 -27.54
C PHE A 282 22.36 -20.33 -27.56
N ASN A 283 22.09 -19.13 -27.04
CA ASN A 283 20.73 -18.57 -26.98
C ASN A 283 20.13 -18.37 -28.36
N ALA A 284 20.92 -18.02 -29.38
CA ALA A 284 20.45 -17.91 -30.75
C ALA A 284 19.97 -19.25 -31.31
N LYS A 285 20.67 -20.36 -31.02
CA LYS A 285 20.24 -21.71 -31.42
C LYS A 285 18.97 -22.15 -30.71
N ILE A 286 18.85 -21.87 -29.41
CA ILE A 286 17.61 -22.13 -28.65
C ILE A 286 16.46 -21.30 -29.24
N SER A 287 16.68 -20.01 -29.48
CA SER A 287 15.65 -19.13 -30.04
C SER A 287 15.23 -19.57 -31.44
N GLN A 288 16.18 -19.97 -32.28
CA GLN A 288 15.91 -20.55 -33.59
C GLN A 288 15.04 -21.81 -33.50
N ALA A 289 15.34 -22.71 -32.56
CA ALA A 289 14.52 -23.90 -32.32
C ALA A 289 13.11 -23.56 -31.85
N LEU A 290 12.96 -22.56 -30.97
CA LEU A 290 11.65 -22.10 -30.50
C LEU A 290 10.84 -21.37 -31.60
N THR A 291 11.50 -20.87 -32.65
CA THR A 291 10.83 -20.29 -33.84
C THR A 291 10.41 -21.35 -34.87
N TYR A 292 10.71 -22.62 -34.62
CA TYR A 292 10.38 -23.70 -35.54
C TYR A 292 8.86 -23.80 -35.78
N SER A 293 8.48 -23.90 -37.04
CA SER A 293 7.09 -23.89 -37.50
C SER A 293 6.67 -25.16 -38.24
N GLY A 294 7.48 -26.23 -38.21
CA GLY A 294 7.19 -27.49 -38.91
C GLY A 294 7.79 -27.63 -40.32
N SER A 295 8.65 -26.70 -40.75
CA SER A 295 9.18 -26.62 -42.14
C SER A 295 10.54 -27.32 -42.35
N GLU A 296 11.05 -27.31 -43.59
CA GLU A 296 12.44 -27.72 -43.92
C GLU A 296 13.45 -27.02 -42.98
N ASN A 297 14.42 -27.80 -42.47
CA ASN A 297 15.46 -27.52 -41.46
C ASN A 297 15.24 -28.07 -40.03
N GLY A 298 14.07 -28.62 -39.68
CA GLY A 298 13.84 -29.21 -38.35
C GLY A 298 14.87 -30.28 -37.94
N MET A 299 15.25 -31.16 -38.88
CA MET A 299 16.26 -32.21 -38.64
C MET A 299 17.64 -31.64 -38.32
N GLU A 300 18.05 -30.58 -39.01
CA GLU A 300 19.35 -29.93 -38.78
C GLU A 300 19.38 -29.22 -37.44
N ILE A 301 18.30 -28.52 -37.06
CA ILE A 301 18.15 -27.90 -35.74
C ILE A 301 18.24 -28.97 -34.63
N ARG A 302 17.49 -30.07 -34.76
CA ARG A 302 17.53 -31.19 -33.79
C ARG A 302 18.92 -31.81 -33.68
N LYS A 303 19.62 -31.99 -34.81
CA LYS A 303 21.01 -32.49 -34.81
C LYS A 303 21.95 -31.54 -34.05
N GLN A 304 21.77 -30.23 -34.22
CA GLN A 304 22.54 -29.22 -33.48
C GLN A 304 22.23 -29.25 -31.98
N LEU A 305 20.96 -29.29 -31.58
CA LEU A 305 20.54 -29.39 -30.17
C LEU A 305 21.03 -30.68 -29.51
N ASN A 306 20.92 -31.82 -30.18
CA ASN A 306 21.44 -33.10 -29.66
C ASN A 306 22.96 -33.10 -29.52
N LYS A 307 23.69 -32.44 -30.42
CA LYS A 307 25.13 -32.22 -30.26
C LYS A 307 25.42 -31.34 -29.04
N MET A 308 24.58 -30.32 -28.79
CA MET A 308 24.71 -29.45 -27.62
C MET A 308 24.47 -30.22 -26.30
N LEU A 309 23.49 -31.13 -26.24
CA LEU A 309 23.25 -31.97 -25.05
C LEU A 309 24.46 -32.84 -24.66
N LYS A 310 25.23 -33.30 -25.66
CA LYS A 310 26.44 -34.12 -25.47
C LYS A 310 27.66 -33.31 -25.05
N ASP A 311 27.67 -32.01 -25.29
CA ASP A 311 28.81 -31.14 -24.94
C ASP A 311 28.74 -30.78 -23.44
N GLN A 312 29.81 -31.10 -22.69
CA GLN A 312 29.90 -30.85 -21.26
C GLN A 312 29.79 -29.36 -20.92
N LYS A 313 30.13 -28.45 -21.84
CA LYS A 313 29.97 -27.00 -21.65
C LYS A 313 28.51 -26.55 -21.54
N ASN A 314 27.57 -27.38 -21.98
CA ASN A 314 26.13 -27.12 -21.87
C ASN A 314 25.48 -27.80 -20.68
N ALA A 315 26.24 -28.40 -19.75
CA ALA A 315 25.66 -29.11 -18.61
C ALA A 315 24.61 -28.25 -17.88
N ASP A 316 24.92 -26.97 -17.66
CA ASP A 316 24.05 -26.02 -16.96
C ASP A 316 22.88 -25.49 -17.81
N TYR A 317 22.84 -25.81 -19.11
CA TYR A 317 21.82 -25.34 -20.06
C TYR A 317 21.01 -26.48 -20.71
N ARG A 318 21.17 -27.72 -20.24
CA ARG A 318 20.46 -28.88 -20.78
C ARG A 318 18.95 -28.76 -20.67
N ASP A 319 18.49 -28.11 -19.61
CA ASP A 319 17.08 -27.80 -19.38
C ASP A 319 16.45 -27.01 -20.54
N GLN A 320 17.13 -25.97 -21.02
CA GLN A 320 16.68 -25.14 -22.14
C GLN A 320 16.74 -25.90 -23.46
N ILE A 321 17.73 -26.78 -23.65
CA ILE A 321 17.83 -27.60 -24.86
C ILE A 321 16.68 -28.63 -24.91
N TYR A 322 16.41 -29.33 -23.80
CA TYR A 322 15.28 -30.25 -23.71
C TYR A 322 13.95 -29.53 -23.89
N PHE A 323 13.79 -28.33 -23.33
CA PHE A 323 12.60 -27.52 -23.54
C PHE A 323 12.40 -27.16 -25.02
N ALA A 324 13.47 -26.71 -25.70
CA ALA A 324 13.40 -26.40 -27.13
C ALA A 324 13.05 -27.64 -27.97
N LEU A 325 13.61 -28.81 -27.65
CA LEU A 325 13.22 -30.07 -28.31
C LEU A 325 11.75 -30.40 -28.08
N ALA A 326 11.24 -30.21 -26.85
CA ALA A 326 9.84 -30.45 -26.51
C ALA A 326 8.89 -29.52 -27.29
N GLU A 327 9.20 -28.23 -27.40
CA GLU A 327 8.39 -27.29 -28.20
C GLU A 327 8.40 -27.67 -29.69
N MET A 328 9.54 -28.15 -30.22
CA MET A 328 9.58 -28.68 -31.58
C MET A 328 8.73 -29.94 -31.74
N ASP A 329 8.78 -30.87 -30.78
CA ASP A 329 7.95 -32.09 -30.78
C ASP A 329 6.45 -31.75 -30.74
N MET A 330 6.06 -30.74 -29.93
CA MET A 330 4.69 -30.23 -29.92
C MET A 330 4.26 -29.66 -31.26
N LYS A 331 5.16 -28.97 -31.99
CA LYS A 331 4.88 -28.46 -33.34
C LYS A 331 4.74 -29.57 -34.38
N ASP A 332 5.50 -30.65 -34.23
CA ASP A 332 5.43 -31.82 -35.10
C ASP A 332 4.24 -32.76 -34.74
N GLY A 333 3.54 -32.48 -33.64
CA GLY A 333 2.41 -33.29 -33.15
C GLY A 333 2.82 -34.53 -32.34
N ASP A 334 4.10 -34.74 -32.07
CA ASP A 334 4.61 -35.84 -31.25
C ASP A 334 4.52 -35.50 -29.75
N LYS A 335 3.30 -35.59 -29.21
CA LYS A 335 3.02 -35.31 -27.79
C LYS A 335 3.84 -36.18 -26.82
N ASN A 336 4.16 -37.41 -27.19
CA ASN A 336 4.85 -38.35 -26.30
C ASN A 336 6.31 -37.94 -26.11
N SER A 337 7.01 -37.66 -27.21
CA SER A 337 8.38 -37.13 -27.15
C SER A 337 8.42 -35.77 -26.46
N ALA A 338 7.42 -34.92 -26.71
CA ALA A 338 7.30 -33.63 -26.01
C ALA A 338 7.19 -33.78 -24.49
N LEU A 339 6.28 -34.64 -23.99
CA LEU A 339 6.14 -34.91 -22.55
C LEU A 339 7.45 -35.40 -21.94
N ALA A 340 8.12 -36.35 -22.59
CA ALA A 340 9.41 -36.86 -22.13
C ALA A 340 10.48 -35.75 -22.06
N ASN A 341 10.56 -34.91 -23.08
CA ASN A 341 11.51 -33.81 -23.14
C ASN A 341 11.19 -32.69 -22.14
N TYR A 342 9.91 -32.35 -21.88
CA TYR A 342 9.56 -31.42 -20.81
C TYR A 342 9.93 -31.96 -19.43
N TRP A 343 9.69 -33.25 -19.15
CA TRP A 343 10.16 -33.87 -17.91
C TRP A 343 11.68 -33.84 -17.79
N ASN A 344 12.42 -34.15 -18.85
CA ASN A 344 13.88 -34.03 -18.86
C ASN A 344 14.32 -32.58 -18.60
N SER A 345 13.63 -31.60 -19.18
CA SER A 345 13.87 -30.18 -18.90
C SER A 345 13.70 -29.85 -17.42
N THR A 346 12.64 -30.33 -16.75
CA THR A 346 12.44 -30.09 -15.30
C THR A 346 13.49 -30.77 -14.42
N ARG A 347 14.02 -31.92 -14.84
CA ARG A 347 15.00 -32.72 -14.10
C ARG A 347 16.40 -32.10 -14.18
N GLU A 348 16.81 -31.68 -15.37
CA GLU A 348 18.12 -31.07 -15.62
C GLU A 348 18.18 -29.61 -15.16
N SER A 349 17.03 -28.98 -14.87
CA SER A 349 16.98 -27.61 -14.36
C SER A 349 17.37 -27.55 -12.86
N VAL A 350 18.64 -27.21 -12.62
CA VAL A 350 19.22 -27.11 -11.28
C VAL A 350 19.14 -25.68 -10.72
N ASP A 351 19.67 -24.69 -11.42
CA ASP A 351 19.71 -23.31 -10.92
C ASP A 351 18.75 -22.38 -11.68
N ASN A 352 18.22 -22.83 -12.82
CA ASN A 352 17.35 -22.06 -13.70
C ASN A 352 15.87 -22.23 -13.32
N VAL A 353 15.51 -21.63 -12.19
CA VAL A 353 14.18 -21.73 -11.56
C VAL A 353 13.04 -21.37 -12.53
N ASN A 354 13.27 -20.36 -13.38
CA ASN A 354 12.30 -19.91 -14.39
C ASN A 354 12.02 -20.97 -15.46
N GLN A 355 13.06 -21.56 -16.05
CA GLN A 355 12.87 -22.62 -17.04
C GLN A 355 12.13 -23.82 -16.44
N LYS A 356 12.46 -24.17 -15.19
CA LYS A 356 11.78 -25.25 -14.49
C LYS A 356 10.29 -24.98 -14.32
N ALA A 357 9.92 -23.76 -13.91
CA ALA A 357 8.53 -23.37 -13.76
C ALA A 357 7.78 -23.45 -15.11
N VAL A 358 8.37 -22.92 -16.18
CA VAL A 358 7.78 -22.95 -17.53
C VAL A 358 7.60 -24.38 -18.05
N SER A 359 8.58 -25.26 -17.85
CA SER A 359 8.46 -26.67 -18.25
C SER A 359 7.36 -27.40 -17.49
N PHE A 360 7.16 -27.11 -16.20
CA PHE A 360 6.04 -27.65 -15.43
C PHE A 360 4.69 -27.11 -15.89
N ILE A 361 4.59 -25.82 -16.24
CA ILE A 361 3.35 -25.25 -16.80
C ILE A 361 2.96 -25.98 -18.09
N LYS A 362 3.92 -26.25 -18.98
CA LYS A 362 3.66 -27.00 -20.23
C LYS A 362 3.16 -28.41 -19.97
N LEU A 363 3.79 -29.14 -19.04
CA LEU A 363 3.32 -30.45 -18.60
C LEU A 363 1.90 -30.38 -18.03
N ALA A 364 1.64 -29.38 -17.19
CA ALA A 364 0.35 -29.20 -16.55
C ALA A 364 -0.76 -28.88 -17.56
N ASP A 365 -0.50 -27.97 -18.51
CA ASP A 365 -1.42 -27.65 -19.60
C ASP A 365 -1.75 -28.88 -20.45
N GLN A 366 -0.75 -29.72 -20.75
CA GLN A 366 -0.96 -30.96 -21.49
C GLN A 366 -1.82 -31.97 -20.71
N TYR A 367 -1.50 -32.22 -19.44
CA TYR A 367 -2.30 -33.11 -18.60
C TYR A 367 -3.72 -32.58 -18.37
N PHE A 368 -3.88 -31.27 -18.25
CA PHE A 368 -5.17 -30.62 -18.13
C PHE A 368 -6.00 -30.83 -19.40
N ALA A 369 -5.40 -30.64 -20.57
CA ALA A 369 -6.07 -30.88 -21.86
C ALA A 369 -6.45 -32.36 -22.06
N ASP A 370 -5.66 -33.29 -21.52
CA ASP A 370 -5.96 -34.73 -21.53
C ASP A 370 -6.89 -35.15 -20.38
N LEU A 371 -7.49 -34.20 -19.64
CA LEU A 371 -8.41 -34.40 -18.50
C LEU A 371 -7.79 -35.17 -17.33
N ASN A 372 -6.46 -35.25 -17.26
CA ASN A 372 -5.73 -35.86 -16.15
C ASN A 372 -5.48 -34.80 -15.06
N TYR A 373 -6.55 -34.41 -14.38
CA TYR A 373 -6.55 -33.30 -13.43
C TYR A 373 -5.59 -33.51 -12.25
N LYS A 374 -5.40 -34.75 -11.78
CA LYS A 374 -4.42 -35.07 -10.72
C LYS A 374 -2.99 -34.76 -11.14
N LYS A 375 -2.56 -35.23 -12.32
CA LYS A 375 -1.21 -34.92 -12.83
C LYS A 375 -1.05 -33.45 -13.18
N ALA A 376 -2.11 -32.83 -13.72
CA ALA A 376 -2.12 -31.40 -14.02
C ALA A 376 -1.93 -30.56 -12.75
N GLN A 377 -2.65 -30.88 -11.67
CA GLN A 377 -2.57 -30.22 -10.37
C GLN A 377 -1.14 -30.29 -9.82
N ILE A 378 -0.55 -31.49 -9.78
CA ILE A 378 0.83 -31.68 -9.29
C ILE A 378 1.84 -30.84 -10.09
N CYS A 379 1.71 -30.82 -11.42
CA CYS A 379 2.60 -30.02 -12.26
C CYS A 379 2.39 -28.51 -12.07
N TYR A 380 1.14 -28.04 -11.96
CA TYR A 380 0.87 -26.64 -11.68
C TYR A 380 1.37 -26.22 -10.29
N ASP A 381 1.12 -27.00 -9.24
CA ASP A 381 1.66 -26.77 -7.89
C ASP A 381 3.18 -26.67 -7.92
N SER A 382 3.84 -27.64 -8.58
CA SER A 382 5.29 -27.65 -8.75
C SER A 382 5.78 -26.41 -9.48
N SER A 383 5.03 -25.90 -10.46
CA SER A 383 5.37 -24.66 -11.16
C SER A 383 5.26 -23.44 -10.25
N MET A 384 4.21 -23.34 -9.42
CA MET A 384 3.92 -22.20 -8.55
C MET A 384 4.97 -22.00 -7.44
N VAL A 385 5.66 -23.07 -7.04
CA VAL A 385 6.81 -22.97 -6.12
C VAL A 385 7.96 -22.15 -6.70
N TYR A 386 8.09 -22.15 -8.03
CA TYR A 386 9.25 -21.60 -8.76
C TYR A 386 8.90 -20.35 -9.59
N LEU A 387 7.62 -20.05 -9.76
CA LEU A 387 7.14 -18.98 -10.64
C LEU A 387 7.22 -17.61 -9.94
N ASP A 388 7.85 -16.64 -10.61
CA ASP A 388 7.85 -15.24 -10.15
C ASP A 388 6.46 -14.62 -10.26
N GLN A 389 6.06 -13.78 -9.30
CA GLN A 389 4.75 -13.11 -9.31
C GLN A 389 4.56 -12.16 -10.50
N ASN A 390 5.66 -11.66 -11.09
CA ASN A 390 5.64 -10.83 -12.29
C ASN A 390 5.54 -11.65 -13.59
N TYR A 391 5.45 -12.99 -13.51
CA TYR A 391 5.29 -13.84 -14.68
C TYR A 391 3.97 -13.52 -15.41
N PRO A 392 3.97 -13.43 -16.75
CA PRO A 392 2.74 -13.22 -17.51
C PRO A 392 1.68 -14.29 -17.18
N ASN A 393 0.46 -13.89 -16.87
CA ASN A 393 -0.65 -14.78 -16.51
C ASN A 393 -0.50 -15.54 -15.18
N TYR A 394 0.41 -15.12 -14.27
CA TYR A 394 0.54 -15.71 -12.93
C TYR A 394 -0.81 -15.91 -12.22
N ASN A 395 -1.66 -14.87 -12.20
CA ASN A 395 -2.98 -14.92 -11.55
C ASN A 395 -3.90 -15.99 -12.18
N ALA A 396 -3.89 -16.13 -13.50
CA ALA A 396 -4.71 -17.14 -14.18
C ALA A 396 -4.24 -18.57 -13.83
N ILE A 397 -2.92 -18.78 -13.75
CA ILE A 397 -2.34 -20.06 -13.32
C ILE A 397 -2.68 -20.33 -11.86
N SER A 398 -2.55 -19.33 -10.98
CA SER A 398 -2.89 -19.46 -9.55
C SER A 398 -4.37 -19.80 -9.32
N VAL A 399 -5.29 -19.19 -10.05
CA VAL A 399 -6.72 -19.52 -9.97
C VAL A 399 -6.98 -20.94 -10.45
N ARG A 400 -6.34 -21.35 -11.56
CA ARG A 400 -6.44 -22.72 -12.07
C ARG A 400 -5.92 -23.75 -11.06
N VAL A 401 -4.80 -23.45 -10.39
CA VAL A 401 -4.26 -24.26 -9.30
C VAL A 401 -5.29 -24.45 -8.20
N GLY A 402 -5.88 -23.35 -7.69
CA GLY A 402 -6.90 -23.43 -6.65
C GLY A 402 -8.10 -24.29 -7.06
N ASN A 403 -8.63 -24.08 -8.27
CA ASN A 403 -9.75 -24.87 -8.79
C ASN A 403 -9.41 -26.37 -8.93
N LEU A 404 -8.19 -26.68 -9.38
CA LEU A 404 -7.72 -28.06 -9.54
C LEU A 404 -7.46 -28.73 -8.20
N THR A 405 -6.88 -28.03 -7.23
CA THR A 405 -6.65 -28.53 -5.88
C THR A 405 -7.97 -28.89 -5.22
N ASP A 406 -8.98 -28.02 -5.31
CA ASP A 406 -10.31 -28.29 -4.77
C ASP A 406 -10.92 -29.53 -5.43
N LEU A 407 -10.87 -29.64 -6.76
CA LEU A 407 -11.33 -30.85 -7.46
C LEU A 407 -10.59 -32.11 -6.98
N VAL A 408 -9.25 -32.07 -6.99
CA VAL A 408 -8.41 -33.22 -6.68
C VAL A 408 -8.60 -33.68 -5.24
N ASN A 409 -8.84 -32.75 -4.30
CA ASN A 409 -9.20 -33.09 -2.92
C ASN A 409 -10.47 -33.95 -2.86
N HIS A 410 -11.56 -33.53 -3.53
CA HIS A 410 -12.79 -34.32 -3.58
C HIS A 410 -12.59 -35.67 -4.28
N LEU A 411 -11.85 -35.70 -5.39
CA LEU A 411 -11.53 -36.95 -6.08
C LEU A 411 -10.70 -37.92 -5.22
N ASN A 412 -9.77 -37.40 -4.41
CA ASN A 412 -8.97 -38.19 -3.49
C ASN A 412 -9.81 -38.68 -2.31
N THR A 413 -10.76 -37.88 -1.80
CA THR A 413 -11.72 -38.34 -0.79
C THR A 413 -12.55 -39.50 -1.31
N ILE A 414 -13.10 -39.40 -2.53
CA ILE A 414 -13.86 -40.48 -3.17
C ILE A 414 -12.99 -41.74 -3.31
N GLU A 415 -11.80 -41.62 -3.88
CA GLU A 415 -10.90 -42.77 -4.10
C GLU A 415 -10.44 -43.42 -2.78
N ARG A 416 -10.12 -42.60 -1.76
CA ARG A 416 -9.72 -43.07 -0.43
C ARG A 416 -10.86 -43.84 0.22
N GLU A 417 -12.04 -43.24 0.33
CA GLU A 417 -13.19 -43.85 0.97
C GLU A 417 -13.64 -45.10 0.20
N ASP A 418 -13.63 -45.10 -1.13
CA ASP A 418 -13.89 -46.30 -1.95
C ASP A 418 -12.91 -47.43 -1.63
N SER A 419 -11.63 -47.12 -1.52
CA SER A 419 -10.60 -48.09 -1.16
C SER A 419 -10.81 -48.63 0.27
N LEU A 420 -11.12 -47.76 1.23
CA LEU A 420 -11.40 -48.14 2.62
C LEU A 420 -12.66 -49.02 2.71
N GLN A 421 -13.74 -48.68 2.01
CA GLN A 421 -14.94 -49.50 1.95
C GLN A 421 -14.68 -50.85 1.29
N GLN A 422 -13.89 -50.89 0.21
CA GLN A 422 -13.52 -52.14 -0.45
C GLN A 422 -12.76 -53.06 0.49
N ILE A 423 -11.77 -52.54 1.23
CA ILE A 423 -11.02 -53.28 2.24
C ILE A 423 -11.93 -53.68 3.41
N ALA A 424 -12.84 -52.80 3.83
CA ALA A 424 -13.78 -53.06 4.92
C ALA A 424 -14.68 -54.28 4.62
N ARG A 425 -15.10 -54.42 3.36
CA ARG A 425 -15.95 -55.51 2.85
C ARG A 425 -15.20 -56.84 2.60
N MET A 426 -13.87 -56.85 2.63
CA MET A 426 -13.08 -58.09 2.53
C MET A 426 -13.34 -59.00 3.74
N SER A 427 -13.15 -60.32 3.59
CA SER A 427 -13.15 -61.20 4.76
C SER A 427 -12.01 -60.82 5.72
N GLU A 428 -12.15 -61.08 7.02
CA GLU A 428 -11.11 -60.77 8.02
C GLU A 428 -9.76 -61.38 7.63
N LYS A 429 -9.76 -62.61 7.07
CA LYS A 429 -8.55 -63.31 6.63
C LYS A 429 -7.85 -62.63 5.45
N GLU A 430 -8.59 -62.16 4.45
CA GLU A 430 -8.05 -61.46 3.28
C GLU A 430 -7.50 -60.08 3.65
N ARG A 431 -8.25 -59.36 4.50
CA ARG A 431 -7.85 -58.07 5.05
C ARG A 431 -6.57 -58.17 5.87
N ASP A 432 -6.48 -59.16 6.76
CA ASP A 432 -5.28 -59.39 7.55
C ASP A 432 -4.07 -59.80 6.69
N PHE A 433 -4.31 -60.47 5.56
CA PHE A 433 -3.25 -60.77 4.60
C PHE A 433 -2.76 -59.50 3.88
N LEU A 434 -3.66 -58.62 3.46
CA LEU A 434 -3.32 -57.34 2.86
C LEU A 434 -2.53 -56.45 3.83
N ILE A 435 -3.03 -56.30 5.07
CA ILE A 435 -2.37 -55.49 6.12
C ILE A 435 -0.97 -56.03 6.42
N ARG A 436 -0.79 -57.36 6.49
CA ARG A 436 0.54 -57.96 6.66
C ARG A 436 1.48 -57.60 5.51
N ASN A 437 1.04 -57.73 4.26
CA ASN A 437 1.86 -57.36 3.11
C ASN A 437 2.23 -55.86 3.10
N LEU A 438 1.34 -54.98 3.57
CA LEU A 438 1.63 -53.54 3.70
C LEU A 438 2.66 -53.27 4.80
N ILE A 439 2.55 -53.94 5.95
CA ILE A 439 3.54 -53.88 7.02
C ILE A 439 4.90 -54.41 6.53
N ASP A 440 4.92 -55.53 5.80
CA ASP A 440 6.14 -56.11 5.24
C ASP A 440 6.82 -55.12 4.27
N LYS A 441 6.05 -54.45 3.41
CA LYS A 441 6.58 -53.39 2.54
C LYS A 441 7.15 -52.21 3.31
N GLU A 442 6.50 -51.79 4.39
CA GLU A 442 7.00 -50.67 5.22
C GLU A 442 8.29 -51.06 5.96
N LEU A 443 8.38 -52.31 6.42
CA LEU A 443 9.59 -52.88 6.99
C LEU A 443 10.71 -52.98 5.95
N GLU A 444 10.42 -53.42 4.72
CA GLU A 444 11.37 -53.45 3.60
C GLU A 444 11.89 -52.04 3.25
N LYS A 445 11.01 -51.03 3.23
CA LYS A 445 11.42 -49.63 3.03
C LYS A 445 12.33 -49.14 4.15
N GLU A 446 11.99 -49.42 5.40
CA GLU A 446 12.82 -49.06 6.56
C GLU A 446 14.18 -49.78 6.51
N GLU A 447 14.20 -51.05 6.12
CA GLU A 447 15.43 -51.83 5.93
C GLU A 447 16.27 -51.31 4.78
N ALA A 448 15.67 -50.93 3.64
CA ALA A 448 16.38 -50.31 2.52
C ALA A 448 16.98 -48.94 2.90
N ILE A 449 16.23 -48.12 3.66
CA ILE A 449 16.73 -46.85 4.21
C ILE A 449 17.88 -47.12 5.20
N LYS A 450 17.73 -48.09 6.10
CA LYS A 450 18.78 -48.48 7.06
C LYS A 450 20.00 -49.06 6.36
N LEU A 451 19.84 -49.82 5.29
CA LEU A 451 20.92 -50.39 4.49
C LEU A 451 21.68 -49.27 3.77
N ALA A 452 20.97 -48.33 3.13
CA ALA A 452 21.59 -47.14 2.53
C ALA A 452 22.30 -46.26 3.58
N GLU A 453 21.74 -46.14 4.79
CA GLU A 453 22.38 -45.45 5.90
C GLU A 453 23.58 -46.22 6.49
N ALA A 454 23.53 -47.55 6.50
CA ALA A 454 24.59 -48.44 6.97
C ALA A 454 25.75 -48.47 5.98
N GLU A 455 25.51 -48.50 4.67
CA GLU A 455 26.51 -48.27 3.62
C GLU A 455 27.15 -46.89 3.80
N SER A 456 26.34 -45.85 4.04
CA SER A 456 26.84 -44.51 4.36
C SER A 456 27.61 -44.41 5.70
N ARG A 457 27.42 -45.36 6.62
CA ARG A 457 28.17 -45.48 7.89
C ARG A 457 29.42 -46.34 7.74
N ALA A 458 29.40 -47.41 6.96
CA ALA A 458 30.58 -48.22 6.62
C ALA A 458 31.63 -47.37 5.88
N ASP A 459 31.19 -46.48 4.99
CA ASP A 459 32.00 -45.44 4.37
C ASP A 459 32.54 -44.39 5.37
N LYS A 460 31.91 -44.22 6.54
CA LYS A 460 32.45 -43.37 7.62
C LYS A 460 33.47 -44.11 8.48
N THR A 461 33.25 -45.39 8.82
CA THR A 461 34.15 -46.17 9.68
C THR A 461 35.48 -46.50 9.00
N PHE A 462 35.47 -46.77 7.69
CA PHE A 462 36.68 -46.97 6.89
C PHE A 462 37.61 -45.74 6.91
N PHE A 463 37.03 -44.52 7.00
CA PHE A 463 37.80 -43.27 7.03
C PHE A 463 38.22 -42.80 8.43
N THR A 464 37.56 -43.25 9.51
CA THR A 464 37.98 -42.93 10.89
C THR A 464 39.16 -43.78 11.37
N GLN A 465 39.34 -45.00 10.86
CA GLN A 465 40.45 -45.87 11.25
C GLN A 465 41.80 -45.43 10.66
N ASN A 466 41.78 -44.69 9.54
CA ASN A 466 42.98 -44.19 8.87
C ASN A 466 43.54 -42.87 9.45
N ASN A 467 42.89 -42.32 10.49
CA ASN A 467 43.28 -41.05 11.14
C ASN A 467 44.16 -41.23 12.39
N MET A 468 44.62 -42.44 12.71
CA MET A 468 45.51 -42.73 13.85
C MET A 468 47.01 -42.94 13.49
N VAL A 469 47.47 -42.51 12.31
CA VAL A 469 48.89 -42.69 11.89
C VAL A 469 49.65 -41.34 11.70
N GLY A 470 49.00 -40.19 11.90
CA GLY A 470 49.56 -38.90 11.46
C GLY A 470 50.31 -38.03 12.49
N ASN A 471 50.64 -38.50 13.70
CA ASN A 471 51.17 -37.63 14.76
C ASN A 471 52.68 -37.79 15.04
N PHE A 472 53.52 -37.79 14.00
CA PHE A 472 54.98 -37.68 14.14
C PHE A 472 55.59 -36.63 13.17
N ARG A 473 56.01 -35.51 13.78
CA ARG A 473 57.21 -34.69 13.51
C ARG A 473 57.38 -33.84 12.23
N SER A 474 57.36 -32.53 12.49
CA SER A 474 58.33 -31.45 12.20
C SER A 474 59.60 -31.70 11.34
N ASN A 475 59.95 -30.63 10.60
CA ASN A 475 61.21 -30.27 9.91
C ASN A 475 61.58 -31.02 8.62
N ASN A 476 61.44 -30.37 7.45
CA ASN A 476 62.59 -29.86 6.67
C ASN A 476 62.14 -29.07 5.41
N SER A 477 63.01 -28.19 4.96
CA SER A 477 62.93 -27.36 3.75
C SER A 477 63.13 -28.12 2.43
N ASN A 478 62.65 -27.49 1.36
CA ASN A 478 62.96 -27.66 -0.07
C ASN A 478 62.20 -28.69 -0.92
N GLN A 479 61.70 -28.13 -2.04
CA GLN A 479 61.57 -28.68 -3.39
C GLN A 479 60.36 -29.55 -3.78
N THR A 480 59.63 -28.97 -4.75
CA THR A 480 59.01 -29.57 -5.94
C THR A 480 57.64 -30.27 -5.88
N GLN A 481 56.77 -29.75 -6.76
CA GLN A 481 55.75 -30.44 -7.57
C GLN A 481 54.61 -31.19 -6.86
N GLY A 482 53.42 -30.56 -6.98
CA GLY A 482 52.32 -31.16 -7.73
C GLY A 482 51.71 -32.43 -7.16
N ASN A 483 51.01 -32.31 -6.03
CA ASN A 483 49.88 -33.20 -5.78
C ASN A 483 48.58 -32.40 -5.91
N TRP A 484 47.72 -32.85 -6.84
CA TRP A 484 46.35 -32.38 -7.02
C TRP A 484 45.65 -32.29 -5.67
N TYR A 485 44.82 -31.25 -5.46
CA TYR A 485 44.21 -30.91 -4.16
C TYR A 485 43.61 -32.12 -3.41
N PHE A 486 43.07 -33.11 -4.13
CA PHE A 486 42.46 -34.31 -3.55
C PHE A 486 43.43 -35.46 -3.20
N TYR A 487 44.70 -35.37 -3.60
CA TYR A 487 45.75 -36.33 -3.22
C TYR A 487 46.52 -35.91 -1.97
N ASN A 488 46.19 -34.76 -1.38
CA ASN A 488 46.72 -34.34 -0.08
C ASN A 488 45.64 -34.54 1.01
N PRO A 489 45.75 -35.60 1.83
CA PRO A 489 44.73 -35.97 2.82
C PRO A 489 44.43 -34.85 3.82
N THR A 490 45.44 -34.05 4.15
CA THR A 490 45.34 -32.93 5.10
C THR A 490 44.52 -31.77 4.53
N THR A 491 44.67 -31.47 3.23
CA THR A 491 43.93 -30.39 2.56
C THR A 491 42.47 -30.79 2.28
N VAL A 492 42.23 -32.07 1.97
CA VAL A 492 40.88 -32.65 1.85
C VAL A 492 40.15 -32.64 3.20
N GLY A 493 40.85 -32.99 4.29
CA GLY A 493 40.31 -32.93 5.65
C GLY A 493 39.90 -31.51 6.07
N LEU A 494 40.75 -30.52 5.80
CA LEU A 494 40.44 -29.10 6.03
C LEU A 494 39.28 -28.60 5.16
N GLY A 495 39.26 -28.95 3.86
CA GLY A 495 38.17 -28.61 2.94
C GLY A 495 36.83 -29.21 3.35
N LYS A 496 36.82 -30.43 3.90
CA LYS A 496 35.63 -31.11 4.41
C LYS A 496 35.09 -30.45 5.69
N SER A 497 35.96 -30.01 6.58
CA SER A 497 35.58 -29.26 7.79
C SER A 497 35.02 -27.87 7.44
N GLU A 498 35.68 -27.14 6.52
CA GLU A 498 35.20 -25.88 5.96
C GLU A 498 33.83 -26.02 5.27
N PHE A 499 33.63 -27.08 4.49
CA PHE A 499 32.37 -27.39 3.83
C PHE A 499 31.24 -27.65 4.83
N GLN A 500 31.50 -28.45 5.87
CA GLN A 500 30.51 -28.70 6.93
C GLN A 500 30.21 -27.45 7.75
N ARG A 501 31.21 -26.60 8.00
CA ARG A 501 31.02 -25.32 8.68
C ARG A 501 30.16 -24.36 7.85
N LYS A 502 30.34 -24.33 6.53
CA LYS A 502 29.64 -23.41 5.61
C LYS A 502 28.25 -23.91 5.19
N TRP A 503 28.05 -25.22 5.09
CA TRP A 503 26.84 -25.81 4.50
C TRP A 503 26.14 -26.86 5.37
N GLY A 504 26.69 -27.23 6.53
CA GLY A 504 26.19 -28.30 7.38
C GLY A 504 26.53 -29.70 6.86
N ARG A 505 25.99 -30.74 7.50
CA ARG A 505 26.12 -32.14 7.03
C ARG A 505 25.08 -32.39 5.93
N ARG A 506 25.54 -32.61 4.69
CA ARG A 506 24.68 -32.82 3.50
C ARG A 506 24.82 -34.26 3.00
N LYS A 507 23.72 -34.89 2.57
CA LYS A 507 23.72 -36.23 1.97
C LYS A 507 24.41 -36.17 0.59
N LEU A 508 25.13 -37.24 0.23
CA LEU A 508 25.71 -37.40 -1.10
C LEU A 508 24.55 -37.69 -2.08
N ALA A 509 24.10 -36.66 -2.76
CA ALA A 509 23.02 -36.71 -3.74
C ALA A 509 23.21 -35.52 -4.69
N ASP A 510 22.72 -35.65 -5.92
CA ASP A 510 22.77 -34.54 -6.86
C ASP A 510 22.03 -33.32 -6.28
N ASN A 511 22.56 -32.13 -6.53
CA ASN A 511 22.03 -30.85 -6.05
C ASN A 511 22.02 -30.72 -4.51
N TRP A 512 23.03 -31.28 -3.83
CA TRP A 512 23.17 -31.27 -2.37
C TRP A 512 23.19 -29.87 -1.71
N ARG A 513 23.42 -28.78 -2.48
CA ARG A 513 23.48 -27.39 -1.98
C ARG A 513 22.12 -26.75 -1.62
N ARG A 514 20.99 -27.41 -1.91
CA ARG A 514 19.65 -26.85 -1.67
C ARG A 514 19.24 -26.92 -0.19
N LYS A 515 18.66 -25.83 0.34
CA LYS A 515 18.26 -25.71 1.76
C LYS A 515 16.94 -26.43 2.09
N ASN A 516 16.04 -26.59 1.11
CA ASN A 516 14.82 -27.41 1.19
C ASN A 516 14.82 -28.46 0.06
N LYS A 517 14.69 -29.75 0.42
CA LYS A 517 14.46 -30.89 -0.49
C LYS A 517 13.17 -31.61 -0.07
N SER A 518 12.04 -30.91 -0.18
CA SER A 518 10.70 -31.50 -0.05
C SER A 518 9.95 -31.28 -1.37
N ILE A 519 10.52 -31.73 -2.49
CA ILE A 519 9.86 -31.72 -3.80
C ILE A 519 10.32 -32.99 -4.53
N ALA A 520 9.36 -33.85 -4.83
CA ALA A 520 9.50 -35.22 -5.30
C ALA A 520 10.34 -35.36 -6.58
N THR A 521 11.17 -36.40 -6.63
CA THR A 521 11.95 -36.83 -7.79
C THR A 521 11.11 -37.75 -8.68
N GLY A 522 11.41 -37.74 -9.99
CA GLY A 522 10.69 -38.41 -11.09
C GLY A 522 10.35 -39.91 -10.98
N ASP A 523 10.91 -40.64 -10.01
CA ASP A 523 10.64 -42.07 -9.78
C ASP A 523 9.68 -42.32 -8.61
N ASP A 524 9.36 -41.30 -7.80
CA ASP A 524 8.55 -41.42 -6.57
C ASP A 524 7.04 -41.18 -6.82
N PHE A 525 6.65 -41.06 -8.09
CA PHE A 525 5.31 -40.62 -8.53
C PHE A 525 4.21 -41.68 -8.35
N ASN A 526 4.49 -42.80 -7.69
CA ASN A 526 3.49 -43.83 -7.37
C ASN A 526 3.06 -43.86 -5.89
N GLU A 527 3.66 -43.08 -4.99
CA GLU A 527 3.36 -43.23 -3.54
C GLU A 527 3.21 -41.93 -2.73
N THR A 528 3.20 -40.75 -3.34
CA THR A 528 3.12 -39.49 -2.57
C THR A 528 1.84 -38.70 -2.88
N ALA A 529 0.72 -39.18 -2.32
CA ALA A 529 -0.56 -38.46 -2.28
C ALA A 529 -1.12 -38.29 -0.85
N GLU A 530 -0.32 -38.50 0.19
CA GLU A 530 -0.70 -38.29 1.58
C GLU A 530 0.27 -37.32 2.24
N ASP A 531 -0.06 -36.02 2.21
CA ASP A 531 0.27 -35.01 3.25
C ASP A 531 0.18 -33.59 2.65
N ILE A 532 -1.03 -33.18 2.28
CA ILE A 532 -1.38 -31.75 2.22
C ILE A 532 -2.81 -31.60 2.76
N ASN A 533 -2.97 -31.71 4.08
CA ASN A 533 -4.08 -31.07 4.77
C ASN A 533 -3.65 -30.79 6.21
N ASP A 534 -3.41 -29.52 6.54
CA ASP A 534 -3.11 -29.09 7.90
C ASP A 534 -4.06 -27.95 8.26
N GLY A 535 -4.97 -28.24 9.18
CA GLY A 535 -6.07 -27.35 9.53
C GLY A 535 -7.06 -27.88 10.57
N ALA A 536 -6.61 -28.60 11.60
CA ALA A 536 -7.35 -28.72 12.87
C ALA A 536 -6.44 -29.19 14.01
N GLU A 537 -6.41 -28.44 15.12
CA GLU A 537 -5.77 -28.86 16.36
C GLU A 537 -6.45 -30.11 16.94
N ALA A 538 -5.73 -31.24 16.97
CA ALA A 538 -5.80 -32.23 18.03
C ALA A 538 -4.49 -33.05 18.06
N ASN A 539 -3.83 -33.08 19.22
CA ASN A 539 -2.75 -34.01 19.51
C ASN A 539 -3.27 -35.47 19.39
N GLN A 540 -3.12 -36.09 18.22
CA GLN A 540 -3.12 -37.54 18.09
C GLN A 540 -1.68 -38.02 17.90
N VAL A 541 -1.25 -38.91 18.79
CA VAL A 541 0.00 -39.64 18.69
C VAL A 541 0.02 -40.35 17.33
N LYS A 542 0.97 -40.04 16.45
CA LYS A 542 1.17 -40.79 15.19
C LYS A 542 1.28 -42.28 15.53
N ALA A 543 0.26 -43.05 15.17
CA ALA A 543 0.25 -44.50 15.35
C ALA A 543 1.33 -45.14 14.46
N ASP A 544 1.95 -46.23 14.92
CA ASP A 544 3.06 -46.90 14.22
C ASP A 544 2.56 -47.57 12.92
N PRO A 545 3.04 -47.15 11.73
CA PRO A 545 2.68 -47.76 10.44
C PRO A 545 3.05 -49.25 10.31
N LYS A 546 3.82 -49.80 11.25
CA LYS A 546 4.16 -51.22 11.34
C LYS A 546 3.16 -52.03 12.18
N SER A 547 2.14 -51.37 12.73
CA SER A 547 1.14 -52.01 13.57
C SER A 547 -0.13 -52.31 12.77
N ARG A 548 -0.76 -53.45 13.05
CA ARG A 548 -2.09 -53.77 12.52
C ARG A 548 -3.13 -52.70 12.88
N ALA A 549 -3.04 -52.13 14.08
CA ALA A 549 -3.96 -51.12 14.58
C ALA A 549 -3.97 -49.84 13.72
N TYR A 550 -2.82 -49.45 13.16
CA TYR A 550 -2.71 -48.30 12.26
C TYR A 550 -3.62 -48.44 11.02
N TYR A 551 -3.56 -49.58 10.32
CA TYR A 551 -4.35 -49.82 9.11
C TYR A 551 -5.83 -50.09 9.38
N LEU A 552 -6.20 -50.45 10.62
CA LEU A 552 -7.59 -50.68 11.00
C LEU A 552 -8.31 -49.41 11.46
N ALA A 553 -7.57 -48.36 11.86
CA ALA A 553 -8.14 -47.19 12.52
C ALA A 553 -9.20 -46.46 11.69
N ASP A 554 -8.96 -46.35 10.38
CA ASP A 554 -9.82 -45.60 9.45
C ASP A 554 -10.83 -46.49 8.71
N LEU A 555 -10.81 -47.81 8.90
CA LEU A 555 -11.67 -48.72 8.14
C LEU A 555 -13.13 -48.68 8.65
N PRO A 556 -14.12 -48.52 7.77
CA PRO A 556 -15.53 -48.52 8.15
C PRO A 556 -16.05 -49.94 8.39
N LEU A 557 -15.74 -50.52 9.56
CA LEU A 557 -16.03 -51.92 9.88
C LEU A 557 -17.46 -52.18 10.39
N THR A 558 -18.21 -51.12 10.70
CA THR A 558 -19.57 -51.18 11.22
C THR A 558 -20.52 -50.42 10.31
N ASP A 559 -21.82 -50.71 10.38
CA ASP A 559 -22.83 -50.05 9.55
C ASP A 559 -22.84 -48.52 9.74
N ASP A 560 -22.70 -48.02 10.98
CA ASP A 560 -22.59 -46.57 11.28
C ASP A 560 -21.34 -45.93 10.65
N LEU A 561 -20.20 -46.63 10.67
CA LEU A 561 -18.97 -46.11 10.04
C LEU A 561 -19.05 -46.19 8.51
N MET A 562 -19.73 -47.20 7.97
CA MET A 562 -20.00 -47.31 6.53
C MET A 562 -20.90 -46.16 6.07
N GLU A 563 -21.96 -45.84 6.83
CA GLU A 563 -22.84 -44.71 6.53
C GLU A 563 -22.09 -43.37 6.58
N LYS A 564 -21.19 -43.17 7.53
CA LYS A 564 -20.31 -41.98 7.58
C LYS A 564 -19.35 -41.91 6.38
N SER A 565 -18.81 -43.05 5.96
CA SER A 565 -17.98 -43.13 4.76
C SER A 565 -18.79 -42.77 3.51
N ASP A 566 -20.01 -43.30 3.39
CA ASP A 566 -20.96 -42.98 2.32
C ASP A 566 -21.34 -41.49 2.30
N GLN A 567 -21.54 -40.86 3.47
CA GLN A 567 -21.77 -39.42 3.58
C GLN A 567 -20.62 -38.59 3.00
N LYS A 568 -19.37 -38.95 3.30
CA LYS A 568 -18.20 -38.27 2.73
C LYS A 568 -18.13 -38.41 1.21
N ILE A 569 -18.46 -39.60 0.69
CA ILE A 569 -18.48 -39.84 -0.76
C ILE A 569 -19.61 -39.04 -1.40
N MET A 570 -20.80 -38.98 -0.79
CA MET A 570 -21.93 -38.20 -1.28
C MET A 570 -21.58 -36.71 -1.42
N GLU A 571 -21.03 -36.12 -0.35
CA GLU A 571 -20.58 -34.73 -0.33
C GLU A 571 -19.47 -34.50 -1.38
N ALA A 572 -18.46 -35.36 -1.42
CA ALA A 572 -17.35 -35.21 -2.36
C ALA A 572 -17.79 -35.35 -3.84
N LEU A 573 -18.72 -36.25 -4.16
CA LEU A 573 -19.27 -36.37 -5.52
C LEU A 573 -20.09 -35.14 -5.91
N HIS A 574 -20.90 -34.63 -4.99
CA HIS A 574 -21.69 -33.42 -5.19
C HIS A 574 -20.80 -32.21 -5.48
N GLU A 575 -19.84 -31.94 -4.59
CA GLU A 575 -18.90 -30.82 -4.72
C GLU A 575 -17.99 -30.97 -5.94
N ALA A 576 -17.49 -32.18 -6.24
CA ALA A 576 -16.70 -32.42 -7.45
C ALA A 576 -17.49 -32.08 -8.72
N SER A 577 -18.80 -32.40 -8.79
CA SER A 577 -19.66 -32.04 -9.91
C SER A 577 -19.80 -30.52 -10.08
N PHE A 578 -19.95 -29.79 -8.97
CA PHE A 578 -19.94 -28.33 -8.97
C PHE A 578 -18.61 -27.77 -9.47
N VAL A 579 -17.48 -28.29 -8.98
CA VAL A 579 -16.15 -27.83 -9.42
C VAL A 579 -15.95 -28.10 -10.91
N TYR A 580 -16.34 -29.27 -11.42
CA TYR A 580 -16.29 -29.58 -12.85
C TYR A 580 -17.11 -28.59 -13.69
N SER A 581 -18.35 -28.29 -13.29
CA SER A 581 -19.26 -27.42 -14.07
C SER A 581 -18.90 -25.94 -13.97
N GLU A 582 -18.77 -25.41 -12.76
CA GLU A 582 -18.65 -23.97 -12.52
C GLU A 582 -17.20 -23.47 -12.68
N ARG A 583 -16.22 -24.27 -12.28
CA ARG A 583 -14.81 -23.82 -12.19
C ARG A 583 -13.93 -24.31 -13.33
N LEU A 584 -14.24 -25.49 -13.88
CA LEU A 584 -13.49 -26.10 -14.98
C LEU A 584 -14.26 -26.11 -16.31
N SER A 585 -15.55 -25.77 -16.29
CA SER A 585 -16.42 -25.79 -17.48
C SER A 585 -16.53 -27.17 -18.17
N ASP A 586 -16.20 -28.25 -17.48
CA ASP A 586 -16.32 -29.64 -17.95
C ASP A 586 -17.71 -30.18 -17.60
N LYS A 587 -18.71 -29.73 -18.37
CA LYS A 587 -20.12 -30.05 -18.16
C LYS A 587 -20.41 -31.55 -18.31
N ALA A 588 -19.64 -32.24 -19.15
CA ALA A 588 -19.79 -33.66 -19.37
C ALA A 588 -19.36 -34.44 -18.12
N LYS A 589 -18.18 -34.14 -17.57
CA LYS A 589 -17.73 -34.76 -16.31
C LYS A 589 -18.61 -34.38 -15.14
N ALA A 590 -19.08 -33.13 -15.06
CA ALA A 590 -20.02 -32.70 -14.02
C ALA A 590 -21.29 -33.56 -14.02
N LEU A 591 -21.92 -33.73 -15.19
CA LEU A 591 -23.12 -34.56 -15.34
C LEU A 591 -22.85 -36.03 -15.00
N GLU A 592 -21.75 -36.60 -15.49
CA GLU A 592 -21.35 -37.99 -15.17
C GLU A 592 -21.16 -38.20 -13.66
N THR A 593 -20.54 -37.23 -12.99
CA THR A 593 -20.27 -37.28 -11.54
C THR A 593 -21.57 -37.18 -10.76
N MET A 594 -22.49 -36.31 -11.18
CA MET A 594 -23.80 -36.16 -10.53
C MET A 594 -24.70 -37.38 -10.77
N GLU A 595 -24.69 -37.95 -11.97
CA GLU A 595 -25.39 -39.22 -12.26
C GLU A 595 -24.83 -40.38 -11.42
N THR A 596 -23.53 -40.37 -11.12
CA THR A 596 -22.90 -41.34 -10.22
C THR A 596 -23.41 -41.18 -8.78
N LEU A 597 -23.50 -39.95 -8.26
CA LEU A 597 -24.10 -39.65 -6.96
C LEU A 597 -25.53 -40.20 -6.87
N LEU A 598 -26.39 -39.85 -7.82
CA LEU A 598 -27.80 -40.25 -7.85
C LEU A 598 -27.99 -41.76 -7.98
N LYS A 599 -27.12 -42.43 -8.74
CA LYS A 599 -27.19 -43.89 -8.92
C LYS A 599 -26.71 -44.64 -7.69
N ARG A 600 -25.63 -44.16 -7.05
CA ARG A 600 -25.00 -44.81 -5.90
C ARG A 600 -25.79 -44.56 -4.61
N PHE A 601 -26.38 -43.39 -4.48
CA PHE A 601 -27.12 -42.94 -3.30
C PHE A 601 -28.50 -42.39 -3.71
N PRO A 602 -29.48 -43.26 -3.99
CA PRO A 602 -30.82 -42.83 -4.44
C PRO A 602 -31.56 -41.98 -3.38
N GLU A 603 -31.31 -42.27 -2.11
CA GLU A 603 -31.76 -41.46 -0.97
C GLU A 603 -30.56 -40.65 -0.46
N ASN A 604 -30.49 -39.36 -0.79
CA ASN A 604 -29.40 -38.47 -0.39
C ASN A 604 -29.95 -37.06 -0.10
N PRO A 605 -29.29 -36.28 0.77
CA PRO A 605 -29.76 -34.93 1.14
C PRO A 605 -29.68 -33.92 -0.03
N TYR A 606 -28.95 -34.26 -1.09
CA TYR A 606 -28.73 -33.40 -2.26
C TYR A 606 -29.69 -33.68 -3.42
N LEU A 607 -30.71 -34.54 -3.24
CA LEU A 607 -31.51 -35.07 -4.35
C LEU A 607 -32.13 -33.99 -5.27
N LEU A 608 -32.74 -32.96 -4.67
CA LEU A 608 -33.33 -31.85 -5.40
C LEU A 608 -32.28 -31.02 -6.15
N SER A 609 -31.16 -30.68 -5.49
CA SER A 609 -30.10 -29.87 -6.11
C SER A 609 -29.40 -30.65 -7.22
N ALA A 610 -29.15 -31.95 -7.02
CA ALA A 610 -28.62 -32.88 -8.01
C ALA A 610 -29.53 -32.99 -9.24
N TYR A 611 -30.85 -33.18 -9.06
CA TYR A 611 -31.79 -33.20 -10.19
C TYR A 611 -31.80 -31.87 -10.95
N TYR A 612 -31.82 -30.74 -10.25
CA TYR A 612 -31.82 -29.44 -10.90
C TYR A 612 -30.51 -29.18 -11.68
N GLN A 613 -29.37 -29.58 -11.13
CA GLN A 613 -28.10 -29.50 -11.84
C GLN A 613 -28.05 -30.41 -13.05
N CYS A 614 -28.48 -31.67 -12.93
CA CYS A 614 -28.58 -32.57 -14.07
C CYS A 614 -29.49 -32.00 -15.15
N TYR A 615 -30.65 -31.44 -14.78
CA TYR A 615 -31.54 -30.72 -15.68
C TYR A 615 -30.83 -29.58 -16.42
N SER A 616 -30.20 -28.66 -15.67
CA SER A 616 -29.50 -27.49 -16.21
C SER A 616 -28.35 -27.89 -17.14
N LEU A 617 -27.49 -28.82 -16.69
CA LEU A 617 -26.36 -29.33 -17.49
C LEU A 617 -26.85 -30.04 -18.77
N CYS A 618 -27.96 -30.80 -18.70
CA CYS A 618 -28.55 -31.43 -19.88
C CYS A 618 -29.12 -30.41 -20.87
N VAL A 619 -29.77 -29.34 -20.41
CA VAL A 619 -30.22 -28.23 -21.27
C VAL A 619 -29.01 -27.60 -21.98
N GLN A 620 -27.96 -27.28 -21.21
CA GLN A 620 -26.76 -26.64 -21.74
C GLN A 620 -25.98 -27.51 -22.74
N ASN A 621 -26.02 -28.84 -22.57
CA ASN A 621 -25.40 -29.81 -23.47
C ASN A 621 -26.33 -30.23 -24.64
N GLY A 622 -27.53 -29.67 -24.76
CA GLY A 622 -28.49 -29.99 -25.82
C GLY A 622 -29.16 -31.36 -25.70
N ASN A 623 -29.02 -32.06 -24.56
CA ASN A 623 -29.65 -33.35 -24.32
C ASN A 623 -31.06 -33.18 -23.74
N LEU A 624 -32.00 -32.79 -24.59
CA LEU A 624 -33.37 -32.45 -24.19
C LEU A 624 -34.13 -33.62 -23.56
N SER A 625 -33.89 -34.86 -24.01
CA SER A 625 -34.57 -36.04 -23.45
C SER A 625 -34.16 -36.31 -22.00
N LYS A 626 -32.86 -36.23 -21.67
CA LYS A 626 -32.41 -36.33 -20.27
C LYS A 626 -32.84 -35.11 -19.45
N SER A 627 -32.85 -33.93 -20.06
CA SER A 627 -33.35 -32.73 -19.39
C SER A 627 -34.81 -32.91 -18.96
N ASP A 628 -35.69 -33.37 -19.84
CA ASP A 628 -37.11 -33.62 -19.52
C ASP A 628 -37.27 -34.68 -18.42
N TYR A 629 -36.42 -35.71 -18.39
CA TYR A 629 -36.40 -36.70 -17.32
C TYR A 629 -36.19 -36.06 -15.94
N TYR A 630 -35.14 -35.26 -15.77
CA TYR A 630 -34.86 -34.58 -14.49
C TYR A 630 -35.86 -33.48 -14.17
N LYS A 631 -36.32 -32.74 -15.19
CA LYS A 631 -37.38 -31.74 -15.05
C LYS A 631 -38.63 -32.35 -14.44
N ASN A 632 -39.08 -33.48 -14.98
CA ASN A 632 -40.30 -34.14 -14.51
C ASN A 632 -40.13 -34.63 -13.07
N ARG A 633 -38.98 -35.20 -12.70
CA ARG A 633 -38.67 -35.58 -11.31
C ARG A 633 -38.84 -34.40 -10.34
N ILE A 634 -38.29 -33.23 -10.67
CA ILE A 634 -38.41 -32.02 -9.83
C ILE A 634 -39.87 -31.58 -9.72
N LEU A 635 -40.60 -31.56 -10.84
CA LEU A 635 -41.99 -31.12 -10.87
C LEU A 635 -42.96 -32.08 -10.16
N THR A 636 -42.65 -33.38 -10.10
CA THR A 636 -43.50 -34.38 -9.43
C THR A 636 -43.14 -34.59 -7.97
N GLU A 637 -41.86 -34.63 -7.62
CA GLU A 637 -41.38 -34.96 -6.27
C GLU A 637 -41.14 -33.72 -5.40
N PHE A 638 -40.93 -32.53 -6.01
CA PHE A 638 -40.57 -31.29 -5.32
C PHE A 638 -41.37 -30.07 -5.79
N ALA A 639 -42.67 -30.25 -6.07
CA ALA A 639 -43.53 -29.29 -6.76
C ALA A 639 -43.63 -27.88 -6.15
N ASP A 640 -43.48 -27.76 -4.83
CA ASP A 640 -43.62 -26.51 -4.07
C ASP A 640 -42.30 -25.74 -3.88
N THR A 641 -41.19 -26.29 -4.37
CA THR A 641 -39.85 -25.72 -4.19
C THR A 641 -39.55 -24.60 -5.18
N ASP A 642 -38.62 -23.71 -4.81
CA ASP A 642 -38.11 -22.64 -5.68
C ASP A 642 -37.57 -23.17 -7.01
N TYR A 643 -36.95 -24.34 -7.01
CA TYR A 643 -36.47 -25.02 -8.21
C TYR A 643 -37.62 -25.42 -9.15
N ALA A 644 -38.72 -25.95 -8.61
CA ALA A 644 -39.90 -26.27 -9.41
C ALA A 644 -40.61 -25.02 -9.94
N LYS A 645 -40.65 -23.94 -9.14
CA LYS A 645 -41.15 -22.62 -9.58
C LYS A 645 -40.27 -22.03 -10.68
N ALA A 646 -38.94 -22.11 -10.57
CA ALA A 646 -37.99 -21.64 -11.57
C ALA A 646 -38.03 -22.43 -12.88
N ILE A 647 -38.37 -23.73 -12.83
CA ILE A 647 -38.61 -24.53 -14.03
C ILE A 647 -39.89 -24.09 -14.75
N LYS A 648 -40.91 -23.64 -14.00
CA LYS A 648 -42.19 -23.15 -14.55
C LYS A 648 -42.08 -21.70 -15.06
N ASP A 649 -41.30 -20.87 -14.38
CA ASP A 649 -41.04 -19.48 -14.73
C ASP A 649 -39.52 -19.22 -14.89
N PRO A 650 -39.01 -19.08 -16.12
CA PRO A 650 -37.60 -18.81 -16.39
C PRO A 650 -37.04 -17.54 -15.73
N ASN A 651 -37.90 -16.58 -15.36
CA ASN A 651 -37.48 -15.32 -14.73
C ASN A 651 -37.54 -15.36 -13.19
N TYR A 652 -37.93 -16.49 -12.59
CA TYR A 652 -38.10 -16.63 -11.14
C TYR A 652 -36.85 -16.22 -10.36
N TRP A 653 -35.68 -16.75 -10.72
CA TRP A 653 -34.42 -16.43 -10.03
C TRP A 653 -34.01 -14.95 -10.20
N ALA A 654 -34.24 -14.37 -11.38
CA ALA A 654 -33.95 -12.95 -11.62
C ALA A 654 -34.87 -12.04 -10.79
N LYS A 655 -36.13 -12.43 -10.60
CA LYS A 655 -37.08 -11.72 -9.74
C LYS A 655 -36.67 -11.80 -8.28
N ILE A 656 -36.36 -13.00 -7.78
CA ILE A 656 -35.90 -13.21 -6.38
C ILE A 656 -34.58 -12.50 -6.11
N GLU A 657 -33.63 -12.53 -7.05
CA GLU A 657 -32.35 -11.82 -6.92
C GLU A 657 -32.52 -10.30 -6.90
N ALA A 658 -33.42 -9.75 -7.72
CA ALA A 658 -33.75 -8.33 -7.70
C ALA A 658 -34.43 -7.93 -6.37
N GLU A 659 -35.36 -8.73 -5.89
CA GLU A 659 -36.02 -8.54 -4.59
C GLU A 659 -35.02 -8.63 -3.43
N ASN A 660 -34.10 -9.60 -3.45
CA ASN A 660 -33.03 -9.74 -2.45
C ASN A 660 -32.09 -8.54 -2.45
N LYS A 661 -31.59 -8.10 -3.61
CA LYS A 661 -30.72 -6.92 -3.72
C LYS A 661 -31.39 -5.65 -3.23
N GLU A 662 -32.65 -5.46 -3.58
CA GLU A 662 -33.41 -4.30 -3.11
C GLU A 662 -33.61 -4.37 -1.59
N THR A 663 -33.91 -5.56 -1.05
CA THR A 663 -34.11 -5.77 0.39
C THR A 663 -32.80 -5.61 1.17
N GLU A 664 -31.66 -6.10 0.66
CA GLU A 664 -30.33 -5.87 1.23
C GLU A 664 -29.96 -4.38 1.22
N SER A 665 -30.24 -3.68 0.12
CA SER A 665 -30.01 -2.23 0.04
C SER A 665 -30.83 -1.46 1.07
N LEU A 666 -32.11 -1.83 1.26
CA LEU A 666 -32.97 -1.25 2.28
C LEU A 666 -32.46 -1.53 3.70
N TYR A 667 -32.00 -2.77 3.95
CA TYR A 667 -31.43 -3.15 5.25
C TYR A 667 -30.16 -2.37 5.56
N MET A 668 -29.25 -2.25 4.58
CA MET A 668 -28.01 -1.49 4.75
C MET A 668 -28.28 -0.01 5.02
N ALA A 669 -29.27 0.57 4.35
CA ALA A 669 -29.67 1.95 4.60
C ALA A 669 -30.30 2.14 5.99
N ALA A 670 -31.16 1.20 6.43
CA ALA A 670 -31.74 1.21 7.78
C ALA A 670 -30.65 1.00 8.85
N TYR A 671 -29.67 0.13 8.60
CA TYR A 671 -28.56 -0.10 9.52
C TYR A 671 -27.62 1.12 9.62
N ASP A 672 -27.32 1.80 8.50
CA ASP A 672 -26.55 3.05 8.55
C ASP A 672 -27.30 4.14 9.33
N ALA A 673 -28.60 4.30 9.11
CA ALA A 673 -29.44 5.21 9.89
C ALA A 673 -29.39 4.88 11.39
N PHE A 674 -29.42 3.60 11.76
CA PHE A 674 -29.28 3.13 13.14
C PHE A 674 -27.93 3.52 13.76
N GLN A 675 -26.82 3.30 13.04
CA GLN A 675 -25.48 3.71 13.48
C GLN A 675 -25.35 5.23 13.64
N ASN A 676 -26.11 6.00 12.87
CA ASN A 676 -26.14 7.46 12.91
C ASN A 676 -27.22 8.02 13.86
N PHE A 677 -27.77 7.19 14.74
CA PHE A 677 -28.76 7.56 15.76
C PHE A 677 -30.09 8.09 15.18
N TYR A 678 -30.43 7.79 13.92
CA TYR A 678 -31.71 8.16 13.31
C TYR A 678 -32.80 7.10 13.59
N TYR A 679 -33.01 6.74 14.86
CA TYR A 679 -33.82 5.58 15.24
C TYR A 679 -35.27 5.61 14.72
N ASP A 680 -35.90 6.78 14.66
CA ASP A 680 -37.27 6.90 14.11
C ASP A 680 -37.34 6.59 12.61
N GLU A 681 -36.30 6.98 11.87
CA GLU A 681 -36.17 6.65 10.45
C GLU A 681 -35.92 5.16 10.24
N VAL A 682 -35.11 4.54 11.10
CA VAL A 682 -34.89 3.08 11.09
C VAL A 682 -36.20 2.32 11.23
N VAL A 683 -37.04 2.69 12.20
CA VAL A 683 -38.34 2.02 12.43
C VAL A 683 -39.20 2.10 11.16
N ARG A 684 -39.34 3.29 10.57
CA ARG A 684 -40.11 3.49 9.34
C ARG A 684 -39.57 2.67 8.16
N MET A 685 -38.24 2.66 7.98
CA MET A 685 -37.61 1.91 6.90
C MET A 685 -37.79 0.39 7.07
N CYS A 686 -37.66 -0.11 8.29
CA CYS A 686 -37.91 -1.52 8.60
C CYS A 686 -39.36 -1.90 8.31
N GLU A 687 -40.35 -1.10 8.74
CA GLU A 687 -41.77 -1.37 8.51
C GLU A 687 -42.12 -1.41 7.02
N GLN A 688 -41.60 -0.46 6.23
CA GLN A 688 -41.78 -0.45 4.78
C GLN A 688 -41.14 -1.67 4.09
N ALA A 689 -39.96 -2.10 4.55
CA ALA A 689 -39.27 -3.25 3.99
C ALA A 689 -40.04 -4.56 4.27
N ILE A 690 -40.57 -4.72 5.48
CA ILE A 690 -41.36 -5.90 5.89
C ILE A 690 -42.68 -5.96 5.13
N GLU A 691 -43.39 -4.83 4.97
CA GLU A 691 -44.64 -4.77 4.21
C GLU A 691 -44.43 -5.11 2.72
N LYS A 692 -43.34 -4.61 2.14
CA LYS A 692 -43.03 -4.79 0.71
C LYS A 692 -42.46 -6.17 0.40
N TYR A 693 -41.73 -6.79 1.32
CA TYR A 693 -41.05 -8.08 1.14
C TYR A 693 -41.29 -9.04 2.31
N PRO A 694 -42.52 -9.54 2.50
CA PRO A 694 -42.90 -10.39 3.64
C PRO A 694 -42.25 -11.79 3.63
N GLU A 695 -41.72 -12.25 2.50
CA GLU A 695 -41.00 -13.54 2.39
C GLU A 695 -39.48 -13.37 2.37
N SER A 696 -38.96 -12.18 2.73
CA SER A 696 -37.53 -11.89 2.67
C SER A 696 -36.74 -12.69 3.71
N LYS A 697 -35.57 -13.21 3.30
CA LYS A 697 -34.58 -13.80 4.23
C LYS A 697 -34.08 -12.82 5.31
N LEU A 698 -34.26 -11.51 5.11
CA LEU A 698 -33.86 -10.47 6.07
C LEU A 698 -34.98 -10.00 6.99
N GLU A 699 -36.20 -10.56 6.90
CA GLU A 699 -37.35 -10.13 7.70
C GLU A 699 -37.02 -10.09 9.21
N SER A 700 -36.46 -11.16 9.77
CA SER A 700 -36.04 -11.21 11.17
C SER A 700 -34.99 -10.15 11.53
N ASN A 701 -34.12 -9.78 10.60
CA ASN A 701 -33.12 -8.74 10.81
C ASN A 701 -33.77 -7.35 10.87
N PHE A 702 -34.75 -7.07 10.00
CA PHE A 702 -35.52 -5.82 10.06
C PHE A 702 -36.34 -5.72 11.34
N LEU A 703 -37.03 -6.80 11.73
CA LEU A 703 -37.79 -6.86 12.98
C LEU A 703 -36.89 -6.63 14.20
N PHE A 704 -35.69 -7.21 14.20
CA PHE A 704 -34.74 -6.99 15.28
C PHE A 704 -34.19 -5.56 15.32
N LEU A 705 -33.77 -5.01 14.18
CA LEU A 705 -33.27 -3.63 14.10
C LEU A 705 -34.35 -2.61 14.49
N ARG A 706 -35.60 -2.88 14.12
CA ARG A 706 -36.78 -2.12 14.56
C ARG A 706 -36.96 -2.22 16.07
N ALA A 707 -36.94 -3.42 16.65
CA ALA A 707 -37.06 -3.63 18.10
C ALA A 707 -36.01 -2.84 18.87
N LEU A 708 -34.74 -2.90 18.45
CA LEU A 708 -33.65 -2.16 19.06
C LEU A 708 -33.86 -0.64 18.99
N SER A 709 -34.35 -0.12 17.86
CA SER A 709 -34.61 1.31 17.66
C SER A 709 -35.75 1.81 18.52
N ILE A 710 -36.82 1.01 18.65
CA ILE A 710 -37.95 1.28 19.57
C ILE A 710 -37.47 1.29 21.01
N GLY A 711 -36.62 0.32 21.41
CA GLY A 711 -36.03 0.30 22.75
C GLY A 711 -35.16 1.50 23.11
N ARG A 712 -34.71 2.27 22.11
CA ARG A 712 -33.92 3.51 22.29
C ARG A 712 -34.77 4.77 22.31
N THR A 713 -36.04 4.72 21.88
CA THR A 713 -36.89 5.90 21.67
C THR A 713 -38.19 5.85 22.49
N GLN A 714 -38.77 4.67 22.66
CA GLN A 714 -40.04 4.44 23.32
C GLN A 714 -39.87 3.89 24.74
N ASP A 715 -40.99 3.60 25.40
CA ASP A 715 -40.98 3.07 26.75
C ASP A 715 -40.67 1.56 26.85
N VAL A 716 -40.46 1.13 28.09
CA VAL A 716 -40.03 -0.24 28.38
C VAL A 716 -41.11 -1.25 28.00
N ASP A 717 -42.38 -0.89 28.15
CA ASP A 717 -43.48 -1.80 27.85
C ASP A 717 -43.63 -1.98 26.34
N GLU A 718 -43.49 -0.90 25.56
CA GLU A 718 -43.47 -1.00 24.10
C GLU A 718 -42.24 -1.77 23.59
N PHE A 719 -41.07 -1.59 24.21
CA PHE A 719 -39.89 -2.37 23.84
C PHE A 719 -40.05 -3.87 24.12
N LYS A 720 -40.63 -4.24 25.28
CA LYS A 720 -40.94 -5.63 25.60
C LYS A 720 -41.89 -6.25 24.59
N LYS A 721 -42.93 -5.52 24.21
CA LYS A 721 -43.92 -5.96 23.22
C LYS A 721 -43.28 -6.28 21.87
N VAL A 722 -42.45 -5.38 21.34
CA VAL A 722 -41.82 -5.60 20.02
C VAL A 722 -40.75 -6.70 20.05
N LEU A 723 -40.05 -6.88 21.19
CA LEU A 723 -39.16 -8.03 21.37
C LEU A 723 -39.93 -9.36 21.41
N GLN A 724 -41.13 -9.38 21.99
CA GLN A 724 -41.99 -10.56 22.00
C GLN A 724 -42.54 -10.86 20.60
N GLU A 725 -42.97 -9.83 19.86
CA GLU A 725 -43.38 -9.96 18.45
C GLU A 725 -42.25 -10.57 17.58
N LEU A 726 -41.01 -10.11 17.77
CA LEU A 726 -39.86 -10.69 17.10
C LEU A 726 -39.66 -12.17 17.45
N ILE A 727 -39.76 -12.56 18.72
CA ILE A 727 -39.60 -13.97 19.14
C ILE A 727 -40.73 -14.84 18.54
N ASP A 728 -41.95 -14.33 18.54
CA ASP A 728 -43.12 -15.05 18.01
C ASP A 728 -43.04 -15.27 16.50
N SER A 729 -42.28 -14.42 15.79
CA SER A 729 -41.96 -14.58 14.36
C SER A 729 -41.01 -15.73 14.02
N LYS A 730 -40.43 -16.41 15.03
CA LYS A 730 -39.45 -17.50 14.89
C LYS A 730 -38.20 -17.10 14.10
N PRO A 731 -37.40 -16.14 14.60
CA PRO A 731 -36.18 -15.71 13.94
C PRO A 731 -35.10 -16.79 14.02
N ASN A 732 -33.95 -16.58 13.37
CA ASN A 732 -32.82 -17.51 13.50
C ASN A 732 -32.33 -17.61 14.97
N SER A 733 -31.61 -18.71 15.27
CA SER A 733 -31.20 -19.04 16.64
C SER A 733 -30.39 -17.93 17.32
N GLU A 734 -29.56 -17.19 16.59
CA GLU A 734 -28.73 -16.12 17.13
C GLU A 734 -29.58 -14.91 17.57
N ILE A 735 -30.50 -14.46 16.70
CA ILE A 735 -31.39 -13.34 17.00
C ILE A 735 -32.38 -13.72 18.11
N GLU A 736 -32.88 -14.96 18.10
CA GLU A 736 -33.78 -15.45 19.15
C GLU A 736 -33.10 -15.44 20.52
N GLU A 737 -31.87 -15.96 20.61
CA GLU A 737 -31.11 -15.99 21.87
C GLU A 737 -30.85 -14.57 22.40
N VAL A 738 -30.45 -13.64 21.52
CA VAL A 738 -30.21 -12.24 21.90
C VAL A 738 -31.50 -11.55 22.33
N ALA A 739 -32.59 -11.71 21.59
CA ALA A 739 -33.89 -11.10 21.92
C ALA A 739 -34.43 -11.62 23.26
N ARG A 740 -34.36 -12.94 23.51
CA ARG A 740 -34.72 -13.55 24.79
C ARG A 740 -33.83 -13.06 25.93
N GLY A 741 -32.53 -12.92 25.67
CA GLY A 741 -31.56 -12.37 26.62
C GLY A 741 -31.92 -10.94 27.04
N ILE A 742 -32.17 -10.06 26.06
CA ILE A 742 -32.58 -8.66 26.32
C ILE A 742 -33.90 -8.65 27.12
N LEU A 743 -34.92 -9.39 26.68
CA LEU A 743 -36.23 -9.43 27.34
C LEU A 743 -36.12 -9.91 28.81
N SER A 744 -35.28 -10.92 29.07
CA SER A 744 -34.98 -11.42 30.41
C SER A 744 -34.38 -10.33 31.31
N THR A 745 -33.38 -9.58 30.82
CA THR A 745 -32.75 -8.50 31.61
C THR A 745 -33.71 -7.37 31.95
N ILE A 746 -34.62 -7.02 31.04
CA ILE A 746 -35.64 -5.99 31.27
C ILE A 746 -36.67 -6.49 32.29
N ASN A 747 -37.08 -7.77 32.21
CA ASN A 747 -37.97 -8.38 33.21
C ASN A 747 -37.34 -8.48 34.60
N ALA A 748 -36.01 -8.58 34.68
CA ALA A 748 -35.24 -8.52 35.94
C ALA A 748 -35.05 -7.08 36.49
N GLY A 749 -35.68 -6.07 35.88
CA GLY A 749 -35.68 -4.68 36.35
C GLY A 749 -34.66 -3.76 35.69
N SER A 750 -33.98 -4.21 34.62
CA SER A 750 -33.08 -3.35 33.85
C SER A 750 -33.86 -2.30 33.05
N VAL A 751 -33.43 -1.04 33.11
CA VAL A 751 -34.05 0.04 32.36
C VAL A 751 -33.17 0.38 31.14
N PRO A 752 -33.67 0.21 29.90
CA PRO A 752 -32.92 0.56 28.71
C PRO A 752 -32.67 2.08 28.63
N VAL A 753 -31.51 2.46 28.11
CA VAL A 753 -31.16 3.87 27.90
C VAL A 753 -31.99 4.42 26.75
N ARG A 754 -32.87 5.37 27.08
CA ARG A 754 -33.65 6.12 26.09
C ARG A 754 -32.88 7.35 25.64
N TYR A 755 -32.95 7.62 24.35
CA TYR A 755 -32.38 8.80 23.73
C TYR A 755 -33.53 9.77 23.47
N SER A 756 -33.45 10.96 24.07
CA SER A 756 -34.28 12.07 23.62
C SER A 756 -33.85 12.51 22.21
N GLN A 757 -34.68 13.28 21.53
CA GLN A 757 -34.30 13.91 20.26
C GLN A 757 -33.02 14.74 20.40
N GLU A 758 -32.84 15.39 21.56
CA GLU A 758 -31.64 16.15 21.88
C GLU A 758 -30.41 15.24 22.08
N ASP A 759 -30.55 14.08 22.69
CA ASP A 759 -29.46 13.10 22.85
C ASP A 759 -29.03 12.51 21.50
N MET A 760 -29.99 12.20 20.63
CA MET A 760 -29.71 11.76 19.27
C MET A 760 -29.02 12.86 18.46
N ASN A 761 -29.50 14.10 18.58
CA ASN A 761 -28.86 15.27 17.95
C ASN A 761 -27.44 15.50 18.49
N LYS A 762 -27.22 15.38 19.79
CA LYS A 762 -25.89 15.49 20.41
C LYS A 762 -24.97 14.35 20.01
N ALA A 763 -25.47 13.11 19.93
CA ALA A 763 -24.69 11.97 19.46
C ALA A 763 -24.26 12.14 18.00
N ARG A 764 -25.15 12.65 17.14
CA ARG A 764 -24.84 13.05 15.76
C ARG A 764 -23.81 14.19 15.71
N GLN A 765 -24.01 15.24 16.51
CA GLN A 765 -23.08 16.37 16.62
C GLN A 765 -21.69 15.93 17.12
N ASN A 766 -21.61 15.04 18.11
CA ASN A 766 -20.36 14.50 18.63
C ASN A 766 -19.62 13.64 17.59
N ARG A 767 -20.36 12.88 16.78
CA ARG A 767 -19.80 12.15 15.62
C ARG A 767 -19.29 13.11 14.53
N LEU A 768 -19.97 14.26 14.32
CA LEU A 768 -19.53 15.33 13.43
C LEU A 768 -18.30 16.10 13.98
N LEU A 769 -18.21 16.31 15.29
CA LEU A 769 -17.10 16.98 16.00
C LEU A 769 -15.78 16.18 15.96
N ILE A 770 -15.85 14.85 15.88
CA ILE A 770 -14.67 14.00 15.66
C ILE A 770 -14.11 14.17 14.24
N ASN A 771 -14.98 14.39 13.23
CA ASN A 771 -14.58 14.72 11.87
C ASN A 771 -14.07 16.17 11.73
N TRP A 772 -14.48 17.09 12.60
CA TRP A 772 -14.10 18.51 12.52
C TRP A 772 -12.64 18.77 12.92
N ARG A 773 -12.04 17.89 13.73
CA ARG A 773 -10.62 17.97 14.13
C ARG A 773 -9.63 17.75 12.96
N ILE A 774 -10.12 17.26 11.81
CA ILE A 774 -9.34 17.03 10.58
C ILE A 774 -9.20 18.32 9.74
N GLU A 775 -10.12 19.28 9.84
CA GLU A 775 -10.14 20.44 8.92
C GLU A 775 -9.27 21.62 9.39
N ASP A 776 -9.18 21.90 10.69
CA ASP A 776 -8.37 23.02 11.22
C ASP A 776 -6.87 22.88 10.92
N GLN A 777 -6.35 21.65 10.88
CA GLN A 777 -4.93 21.39 10.65
C GLN A 777 -4.53 21.51 9.17
N LEU A 778 -5.44 21.17 8.26
CA LEU A 778 -5.25 21.28 6.81
C LEU A 778 -5.46 22.72 6.31
N ALA A 779 -6.38 23.47 6.91
CA ALA A 779 -6.59 24.88 6.59
C ALA A 779 -5.36 25.75 6.93
N LEU A 780 -4.70 25.48 8.07
CA LEU A 780 -3.48 26.18 8.51
C LEU A 780 -2.23 25.88 7.67
N GLU A 781 -2.16 24.71 7.01
CA GLU A 781 -1.03 24.34 6.15
C GLU A 781 -1.20 24.86 4.71
N MET A 782 -2.43 25.03 4.22
CA MET A 782 -2.71 25.55 2.87
C MET A 782 -2.58 27.08 2.74
N GLU A 783 -2.57 27.83 3.85
CA GLU A 783 -2.44 29.29 3.81
C GLU A 783 -0.99 29.81 3.78
N ASN A 784 0.00 28.95 4.10
CA ASN A 784 1.42 29.32 4.11
C ASN A 784 2.18 28.93 2.82
N GLY A 785 1.53 28.26 1.87
CA GLY A 785 2.04 28.01 0.52
C GLY A 785 1.37 28.95 -0.49
N SER A 786 2.17 29.74 -1.20
CA SER A 786 1.71 30.72 -2.19
C SER A 786 0.67 30.15 -3.18
N ARG A 787 -0.57 30.66 -3.12
CA ARG A 787 -1.65 30.40 -4.09
C ARG A 787 -1.47 31.25 -5.34
N ASP A 788 -0.62 30.82 -6.27
CA ASP A 788 -0.64 31.39 -7.64
C ASP A 788 -0.71 30.35 -8.79
N ASP A 789 -0.78 29.04 -8.53
CA ASP A 789 -0.88 28.04 -9.61
C ASP A 789 -2.03 27.02 -9.39
N LEU A 790 -3.29 27.48 -9.47
CA LEU A 790 -4.46 26.59 -9.55
C LEU A 790 -5.26 26.82 -10.84
N ASN A 791 -4.58 26.64 -11.97
CA ASN A 791 -5.21 26.39 -13.26
C ASN A 791 -4.37 25.39 -14.08
N SER A 792 -4.26 24.16 -13.57
CA SER A 792 -4.06 22.95 -14.38
C SER A 792 -4.39 21.73 -13.50
N GLU A 793 -5.59 21.18 -13.62
CA GLU A 793 -5.90 19.91 -12.95
C GLU A 793 -5.12 18.79 -13.63
N LYS A 794 -4.00 18.37 -13.03
CA LYS A 794 -3.41 17.06 -13.27
C LYS A 794 -4.11 16.06 -12.34
N ASP A 795 -4.75 15.05 -12.91
CA ASP A 795 -5.30 13.92 -12.16
C ASP A 795 -4.14 13.01 -11.68
N TYR A 796 -3.55 13.36 -10.55
CA TYR A 796 -2.47 12.57 -9.92
C TYR A 796 -2.97 11.25 -9.34
N PHE A 797 -4.25 11.15 -8.98
CA PHE A 797 -4.82 10.02 -8.24
C PHE A 797 -6.08 9.48 -8.91
N LYS A 798 -6.32 8.17 -8.76
CA LYS A 798 -7.48 7.47 -9.36
C LYS A 798 -8.32 6.80 -8.29
N PHE A 799 -9.65 6.86 -8.42
CA PHE A 799 -10.54 6.20 -7.45
C PHE A 799 -10.70 4.72 -7.80
N ILE A 800 -10.10 3.85 -6.99
CA ILE A 800 -10.03 2.40 -7.23
C ILE A 800 -10.58 1.69 -5.97
N PRO A 801 -11.90 1.46 -5.87
CA PRO A 801 -12.52 0.97 -4.63
C PRO A 801 -12.21 -0.50 -4.33
N ASP A 802 -11.92 -1.32 -5.34
CA ASP A 802 -11.72 -2.77 -5.20
C ASP A 802 -10.24 -3.18 -5.01
N GLU A 803 -9.33 -2.20 -4.97
CA GLU A 803 -7.90 -2.41 -4.70
C GLU A 803 -7.66 -2.50 -3.19
N GLU A 804 -6.59 -3.18 -2.76
CA GLU A 804 -6.20 -3.17 -1.35
C GLU A 804 -6.00 -1.72 -0.87
N HIS A 805 -6.59 -1.40 0.28
CA HIS A 805 -6.45 -0.10 0.93
C HIS A 805 -5.51 -0.19 2.12
N TYR A 806 -4.74 0.87 2.32
CA TYR A 806 -3.98 1.08 3.53
C TYR A 806 -4.67 2.10 4.40
N PHE A 807 -4.69 1.83 5.71
CA PHE A 807 -4.89 2.87 6.69
C PHE A 807 -3.57 3.57 6.96
N VAL A 808 -3.54 4.88 6.77
CA VAL A 808 -2.37 5.73 6.99
C VAL A 808 -2.61 6.60 8.22
N LEU A 809 -1.62 6.62 9.12
CA LEU A 809 -1.51 7.61 10.20
C LEU A 809 -0.18 8.35 10.06
N LEU A 810 -0.26 9.64 9.71
CA LEU A 810 0.86 10.52 9.38
C LEU A 810 1.03 11.58 10.48
N PHE A 811 2.22 11.73 11.04
CA PHE A 811 2.53 12.79 12.01
C PHE A 811 4.00 13.21 11.96
N LYS A 812 4.34 14.32 12.64
CA LYS A 812 5.73 14.81 12.69
C LYS A 812 6.59 13.86 13.54
N LYS A 813 7.74 13.45 13.00
CA LYS A 813 8.69 12.51 13.63
C LYS A 813 9.16 12.92 15.04
N ARG A 814 9.17 14.23 15.34
CA ARG A 814 9.55 14.76 16.66
C ARG A 814 8.38 14.90 17.63
N ALA A 815 7.13 14.75 17.16
CA ALA A 815 5.96 15.00 17.98
C ALA A 815 5.62 13.80 18.88
N ALA A 816 5.74 12.57 18.37
CA ALA A 816 5.51 11.33 19.11
C ALA A 816 6.59 10.29 18.83
N ASP A 817 6.74 9.32 19.74
CA ASP A 817 7.56 8.13 19.50
C ASP A 817 6.85 7.20 18.50
N PRO A 818 7.39 7.04 17.27
CA PRO A 818 6.75 6.24 16.24
C PRO A 818 6.68 4.75 16.59
N ASN A 819 7.63 4.22 17.37
CA ASN A 819 7.59 2.82 17.80
C ASN A 819 6.42 2.58 18.75
N ARG A 820 6.16 3.54 19.63
CA ARG A 820 5.08 3.45 20.60
C ARG A 820 3.71 3.53 19.92
N VAL A 821 3.55 4.43 18.95
CA VAL A 821 2.31 4.53 18.16
C VAL A 821 2.07 3.25 17.35
N MET A 822 3.10 2.72 16.69
CA MET A 822 3.02 1.44 15.99
C MET A 822 2.62 0.30 16.92
N PHE A 823 3.26 0.20 18.10
CA PHE A 823 2.94 -0.81 19.11
C PHE A 823 1.48 -0.72 19.59
N ASN A 824 0.97 0.49 19.81
CA ASN A 824 -0.42 0.69 20.22
C ASN A 824 -1.42 0.22 19.15
N ILE A 825 -1.11 0.49 17.87
CA ILE A 825 -1.92 0.04 16.72
C ILE A 825 -1.84 -1.48 16.56
N ASP A 826 -0.65 -2.08 16.67
CA ASP A 826 -0.48 -3.54 16.66
C ASP A 826 -1.25 -4.21 17.82
N GLN A 827 -1.19 -3.63 19.02
CA GLN A 827 -1.94 -4.11 20.17
C GLN A 827 -3.45 -4.02 19.92
N TYR A 828 -3.94 -2.92 19.32
CA TYR A 828 -5.34 -2.78 18.93
C TYR A 828 -5.76 -3.83 17.90
N ASN A 829 -4.94 -4.06 16.86
CA ASN A 829 -5.22 -5.05 15.82
C ASN A 829 -5.34 -6.46 16.39
N ARG A 830 -4.45 -6.82 17.34
CA ARG A 830 -4.49 -8.13 18.01
C ARG A 830 -5.61 -8.30 19.02
N SER A 831 -5.96 -7.25 19.78
CA SER A 831 -6.87 -7.36 20.92
C SER A 831 -8.32 -6.98 20.60
N ALA A 832 -8.54 -5.86 19.92
CA ALA A 832 -9.87 -5.32 19.64
C ALA A 832 -10.39 -5.74 18.26
N ASN A 833 -9.51 -5.72 17.24
CA ASN A 833 -9.89 -6.11 15.88
C ASN A 833 -9.77 -7.64 15.65
N LYS A 834 -8.96 -8.35 16.46
CA LYS A 834 -8.67 -9.80 16.37
C LYS A 834 -8.20 -10.27 14.99
N ARG A 835 -7.58 -9.40 14.20
CA ARG A 835 -7.07 -9.70 12.85
C ARG A 835 -5.54 -9.65 12.82
N ASN A 836 -4.94 -10.51 12.00
CA ASN A 836 -3.49 -10.50 11.72
C ASN A 836 -3.15 -9.43 10.65
N LEU A 837 -3.51 -8.18 10.90
CA LEU A 837 -3.13 -7.06 10.04
C LEU A 837 -1.67 -6.68 10.28
N ARG A 838 -0.97 -6.35 9.20
CA ARG A 838 0.44 -5.97 9.26
C ARG A 838 0.56 -4.46 9.43
N THR A 839 1.22 -4.03 10.49
CA THR A 839 1.59 -2.61 10.67
C THR A 839 3.04 -2.42 10.26
N ASP A 840 3.31 -1.40 9.44
CA ASP A 840 4.66 -0.97 9.07
C ASP A 840 4.87 0.50 9.48
N ARG A 841 6.13 0.88 9.69
CA ARG A 841 6.53 2.27 9.89
C ARG A 841 7.49 2.69 8.80
N LEU A 842 7.26 3.86 8.20
CA LEU A 842 8.12 4.43 7.18
C LEU A 842 8.22 5.95 7.27
N SER A 843 9.37 6.51 6.89
CA SER A 843 9.55 7.95 6.75
C SER A 843 8.95 8.40 5.43
N LEU A 844 8.06 9.39 5.45
CA LEU A 844 7.63 10.05 4.21
C LEU A 844 8.75 10.98 3.71
N ASN A 845 9.26 11.82 4.62
CA ASN A 845 10.39 12.70 4.38
C ASN A 845 11.23 12.86 5.67
N LYS A 846 12.11 13.87 5.74
CA LYS A 846 12.97 14.11 6.92
C LYS A 846 12.21 14.42 8.21
N ASN A 847 10.99 14.95 8.10
CA ASN A 847 10.21 15.48 9.23
C ASN A 847 8.94 14.67 9.51
N ASP A 848 8.42 13.94 8.53
CA ASP A 848 7.13 13.25 8.59
C ASP A 848 7.30 11.72 8.63
N ILE A 849 6.52 11.07 9.50
CA ILE A 849 6.49 9.62 9.65
C ILE A 849 5.08 9.08 9.43
N ILE A 850 5.02 7.94 8.76
CA ILE A 850 3.80 7.19 8.47
C ILE A 850 3.82 5.90 9.29
N ILE A 851 2.71 5.65 9.99
CA ILE A 851 2.32 4.32 10.43
C ILE A 851 1.27 3.82 9.45
N LEU A 852 1.51 2.64 8.89
CA LEU A 852 0.73 2.06 7.80
C LEU A 852 0.15 0.73 8.26
N VAL A 853 -1.15 0.52 8.12
CA VAL A 853 -1.78 -0.79 8.36
C VAL A 853 -2.20 -1.37 7.02
N LYS A 854 -1.75 -2.60 6.74
CA LYS A 854 -1.95 -3.34 5.50
C LYS A 854 -2.82 -4.57 5.71
N GLY A 855 -3.36 -5.13 4.63
CA GLY A 855 -4.25 -6.28 4.63
C GLY A 855 -5.73 -5.94 4.63
N LEU A 856 -6.12 -4.73 4.21
CA LEU A 856 -7.53 -4.33 4.03
C LEU A 856 -7.87 -4.48 2.54
N LYS A 857 -8.66 -5.50 2.18
CA LYS A 857 -8.81 -6.00 0.81
C LYS A 857 -9.37 -4.97 -0.18
N ASP A 858 -10.25 -4.10 0.29
CA ASP A 858 -10.95 -3.12 -0.53
C ASP A 858 -11.33 -1.86 0.28
N LYS A 859 -11.94 -0.88 -0.38
CA LYS A 859 -12.44 0.36 0.24
C LYS A 859 -13.41 0.08 1.38
N THR A 860 -14.29 -0.90 1.23
CA THR A 860 -15.36 -1.20 2.20
C THR A 860 -14.76 -1.71 3.50
N GLU A 861 -13.84 -2.68 3.39
CA GLU A 861 -13.07 -3.18 4.52
C GLU A 861 -12.18 -2.10 5.13
N GLY A 862 -11.57 -1.26 4.28
CA GLY A 862 -10.80 -0.09 4.69
C GLY A 862 -11.62 0.89 5.53
N LEU A 863 -12.82 1.25 5.08
CA LEU A 863 -13.74 2.17 5.77
C LEU A 863 -14.24 1.59 7.09
N LYS A 864 -14.56 0.29 7.12
CA LYS A 864 -14.91 -0.40 8.36
C LYS A 864 -13.78 -0.30 9.37
N TYR A 865 -12.56 -0.66 8.98
CA TYR A 865 -11.37 -0.57 9.83
C TYR A 865 -11.10 0.87 10.29
N PHE A 866 -11.18 1.84 9.38
CA PHE A 866 -11.00 3.26 9.69
C PHE A 866 -12.00 3.71 10.75
N ASN A 867 -13.29 3.41 10.59
CA ASN A 867 -14.32 3.80 11.55
C ASN A 867 -14.15 3.16 12.93
N GLU A 868 -13.63 1.93 12.99
CA GLU A 868 -13.39 1.21 14.24
C GLU A 868 -12.13 1.71 14.98
N ILE A 869 -11.03 2.00 14.25
CA ILE A 869 -9.76 2.38 14.88
C ILE A 869 -9.77 3.82 15.38
N VAL A 870 -10.42 4.74 14.66
CA VAL A 870 -10.39 6.19 14.98
C VAL A 870 -11.08 6.55 16.30
N VAL A 871 -11.93 5.66 16.82
CA VAL A 871 -12.58 5.81 18.12
C VAL A 871 -11.82 5.12 19.26
N SER A 872 -10.66 4.52 18.99
CA SER A 872 -9.86 3.79 19.97
C SER A 872 -8.84 4.67 20.69
N ASP A 873 -9.16 5.10 21.91
CA ASP A 873 -8.24 5.83 22.79
C ASP A 873 -6.92 5.09 23.02
N LYS A 874 -6.96 3.74 23.02
CA LYS A 874 -5.77 2.90 23.19
C LYS A 874 -4.86 2.95 21.97
N ALA A 875 -5.41 2.92 20.76
CA ALA A 875 -4.63 2.98 19.52
C ALA A 875 -3.94 4.35 19.36
N TYR A 876 -4.64 5.42 19.75
CA TYR A 876 -4.16 6.80 19.64
C TYR A 876 -3.42 7.32 20.89
N LYS A 877 -3.13 6.45 21.86
CA LYS A 877 -2.47 6.83 23.11
C LYS A 877 -1.10 7.46 22.85
N GLY A 878 -0.89 8.66 23.38
CA GLY A 878 0.31 9.47 23.16
C GLY A 878 0.24 10.41 21.95
N LEU A 879 -0.90 10.47 21.24
CA LEU A 879 -1.18 11.42 20.15
C LEU A 879 -2.22 12.49 20.53
N GLU A 880 -2.62 12.58 21.79
CA GLU A 880 -3.79 13.37 22.24
C GLU A 880 -3.68 14.87 21.94
N ASN A 881 -2.45 15.40 21.90
CA ASN A 881 -2.16 16.81 21.62
C ASN A 881 -1.21 16.98 20.43
N ILE A 882 -1.12 15.98 19.56
CA ILE A 882 -0.17 15.95 18.46
C ILE A 882 -0.91 16.13 17.14
N PRO A 883 -0.43 17.06 16.28
CA PRO A 883 -0.85 17.12 14.89
C PRO A 883 -0.64 15.79 14.16
N TYR A 884 -1.73 15.19 13.67
CA TYR A 884 -1.67 14.00 12.81
C TYR A 884 -2.74 14.04 11.72
N LYS A 885 -2.49 13.35 10.61
CA LYS A 885 -3.44 13.09 9.53
C LYS A 885 -3.72 11.59 9.47
N ASN A 886 -4.98 11.19 9.31
CA ASN A 886 -5.35 9.81 9.04
C ASN A 886 -6.29 9.72 7.84
N PHE A 887 -6.10 8.72 7.00
CA PHE A 887 -6.91 8.52 5.79
C PHE A 887 -6.74 7.11 5.25
N LEU A 888 -7.65 6.71 4.36
CA LEU A 888 -7.50 5.50 3.56
C LEU A 888 -6.90 5.84 2.20
N ILE A 889 -6.12 4.91 1.67
CA ILE A 889 -5.48 5.07 0.38
C ILE A 889 -5.23 3.73 -0.28
N SER A 890 -5.60 3.62 -1.56
CA SER A 890 -5.33 2.41 -2.34
C SER A 890 -3.82 2.26 -2.60
N VAL A 891 -3.34 1.02 -2.79
CA VAL A 891 -1.89 0.75 -2.95
C VAL A 891 -1.26 1.62 -4.06
N SER A 892 -1.91 1.69 -5.22
CA SER A 892 -1.44 2.49 -6.37
C SER A 892 -1.37 4.00 -6.05
N ASN A 893 -2.36 4.55 -5.34
CA ASN A 893 -2.35 5.95 -4.94
C ASN A 893 -1.30 6.22 -3.86
N PHE A 894 -1.04 5.25 -2.97
CA PHE A 894 -0.03 5.39 -1.92
C PHE A 894 1.37 5.49 -2.50
N GLU A 895 1.72 4.65 -3.48
CA GLU A 895 3.01 4.74 -4.17
C GLU A 895 3.18 6.10 -4.86
N THR A 896 2.12 6.62 -5.49
CA THR A 896 2.12 7.93 -6.14
C THR A 896 2.28 9.08 -5.12
N MET A 897 1.48 9.07 -4.05
CA MET A 897 1.54 10.06 -2.98
C MET A 897 2.91 10.07 -2.29
N LYS A 898 3.50 8.89 -2.07
CA LYS A 898 4.79 8.74 -1.40
C LYS A 898 5.96 9.18 -2.29
N LYS A 899 5.96 8.78 -3.57
CA LYS A 899 7.03 9.10 -4.51
C LYS A 899 7.19 10.60 -4.72
N ASP A 900 6.07 11.30 -4.85
CA ASP A 900 6.04 12.71 -5.20
C ASP A 900 5.69 13.63 -4.00
N GLU A 901 5.59 13.07 -2.79
CA GLU A 901 5.21 13.75 -1.53
C GLU A 901 3.87 14.52 -1.60
N LEU A 902 2.95 14.08 -2.47
CA LEU A 902 1.67 14.73 -2.81
C LEU A 902 0.56 14.50 -1.77
N VAL A 903 0.85 14.71 -0.49
CA VAL A 903 -0.10 14.45 0.60
C VAL A 903 -1.33 15.37 0.51
N ASN A 904 -1.15 16.65 0.19
CA ASN A 904 -2.25 17.62 0.21
C ASN A 904 -3.18 17.46 -1.00
N GLU A 905 -2.61 17.15 -2.15
CA GLU A 905 -3.31 16.78 -3.38
C GLU A 905 -4.10 15.48 -3.15
N TYR A 906 -3.51 14.50 -2.46
CA TYR A 906 -4.22 13.29 -2.09
C TYR A 906 -5.36 13.56 -1.12
N MET A 907 -5.18 14.44 -0.12
CA MET A 907 -6.27 14.80 0.79
C MET A 907 -7.45 15.47 0.06
N SER A 908 -7.16 16.28 -0.96
CA SER A 908 -8.19 16.90 -1.81
C SER A 908 -8.94 15.84 -2.62
N PHE A 909 -8.22 14.88 -3.20
CA PHE A 909 -8.79 13.73 -3.90
C PHE A 909 -9.61 12.83 -2.94
N TYR A 910 -9.08 12.54 -1.75
CA TYR A 910 -9.73 11.72 -0.73
C TYR A 910 -11.09 12.30 -0.32
N LYS A 911 -11.15 13.62 -0.07
CA LYS A 911 -12.39 14.34 0.23
C LYS A 911 -13.41 14.26 -0.91
N LYS A 912 -13.00 14.20 -2.17
CA LYS A 912 -13.92 14.11 -3.32
C LYS A 912 -14.53 12.71 -3.51
N HIS A 913 -13.79 11.66 -3.17
CA HIS A 913 -14.11 10.28 -3.59
C HIS A 913 -14.42 9.31 -2.46
N TYR A 914 -13.85 9.53 -1.27
CA TYR A 914 -14.16 8.74 -0.06
C TYR A 914 -15.23 9.42 0.78
N TYR A 915 -15.59 10.66 0.42
CA TYR A 915 -16.61 11.45 1.08
C TYR A 915 -17.58 12.03 0.03
N GLN A 916 -18.72 11.37 -0.19
CA GLN A 916 -19.80 11.91 -1.02
C GLN A 916 -21.12 11.92 -0.24
N LYS A 917 -21.61 13.12 0.05
CA LYS A 917 -23.03 13.39 0.29
C LYS A 917 -23.71 13.34 -1.09
N LYS A 918 -24.57 12.34 -1.35
CA LYS A 918 -25.39 12.33 -2.59
C LYS A 918 -26.35 13.53 -2.53
N THR A 919 -26.21 14.48 -3.45
CA THR A 919 -27.19 15.55 -3.70
C THR A 919 -27.87 15.26 -5.02
N VAL A 920 -29.21 15.21 -5.01
CA VAL A 920 -30.02 15.09 -6.23
C VAL A 920 -30.40 16.52 -6.65
N LEU A 921 -29.88 16.97 -7.78
CA LEU A 921 -30.28 18.24 -8.40
C LEU A 921 -31.56 18.01 -9.19
N VAL A 922 -32.61 18.81 -8.94
CA VAL A 922 -33.84 18.79 -9.74
C VAL A 922 -33.87 20.02 -10.65
N LYS A 923 -34.29 19.82 -11.89
CA LYS A 923 -34.37 20.88 -12.91
C LYS A 923 -35.75 21.52 -12.85
N LYS A 924 -35.82 22.84 -12.65
CA LYS A 924 -37.08 23.61 -12.72
C LYS A 924 -36.85 24.85 -13.57
N GLU A 925 -37.72 25.05 -14.57
CA GLU A 925 -37.63 26.15 -15.55
C GLU A 925 -36.31 26.24 -16.34
N GLY A 926 -35.67 25.09 -16.59
CA GLY A 926 -34.49 25.01 -17.44
C GLY A 926 -33.15 25.19 -16.72
N GLU A 927 -33.15 25.65 -15.47
CA GLU A 927 -31.97 25.69 -14.61
C GLU A 927 -32.02 24.62 -13.51
N LEU A 928 -30.85 24.17 -13.07
CA LEU A 928 -30.69 23.18 -12.00
C LEU A 928 -30.73 23.91 -10.65
N VAL A 929 -31.69 23.57 -9.79
CA VAL A 929 -31.84 24.20 -8.47
C VAL A 929 -31.96 23.12 -7.38
N ASP A 930 -31.28 23.35 -6.26
CA ASP A 930 -31.29 22.52 -5.06
C ASP A 930 -32.53 22.86 -4.18
N PRO A 931 -33.41 21.89 -3.84
CA PRO A 931 -34.61 22.15 -3.05
C PRO A 931 -34.37 22.35 -1.54
N GLU A 932 -33.17 22.15 -1.01
CA GLU A 932 -32.90 22.27 0.45
C GLU A 932 -32.66 23.72 0.94
N PHE A 933 -32.73 24.75 0.09
CA PHE A 933 -32.29 26.10 0.43
C PHE A 933 -33.38 27.18 0.37
N GLU A 934 -34.58 26.88 0.88
CA GLU A 934 -35.69 27.85 0.89
C GLU A 934 -36.09 28.43 2.26
N ASP A 935 -35.37 28.20 3.36
CA ASP A 935 -35.70 28.88 4.63
C ASP A 935 -34.47 29.42 5.38
N GLN A 936 -34.19 30.73 5.22
CA GLN A 936 -33.04 31.41 5.82
C GLN A 936 -33.42 32.78 6.42
N ASN A 937 -34.14 32.77 7.53
CA ASN A 937 -34.24 33.94 8.42
C ASN A 937 -33.31 33.77 9.63
N PHE A 938 -32.73 34.86 10.16
CA PHE A 938 -31.96 34.83 11.40
C PHE A 938 -32.89 34.85 12.62
N GLU A 939 -32.53 34.13 13.68
CA GLU A 939 -33.36 33.96 14.87
C GLU A 939 -32.62 34.38 16.14
N VAL A 940 -33.31 34.99 17.10
CA VAL A 940 -32.69 35.40 18.37
C VAL A 940 -32.68 34.20 19.33
N ASP A 941 -31.49 33.72 19.69
CA ASP A 941 -31.31 32.73 20.74
C ASP A 941 -30.38 33.32 21.80
N SER A 942 -30.95 33.90 22.86
CA SER A 942 -30.21 34.60 23.91
C SER A 942 -29.33 33.67 24.76
N SER A 943 -29.62 32.37 24.73
CA SER A 943 -28.89 31.34 25.46
C SER A 943 -27.72 30.75 24.67
N ASP A 944 -27.70 30.99 23.35
CA ASP A 944 -26.65 30.50 22.47
C ASP A 944 -25.29 31.05 22.89
N ASN A 945 -24.23 30.31 22.56
CA ASN A 945 -22.89 30.82 22.71
C ASN A 945 -22.61 31.83 21.58
N HIS A 946 -22.20 33.04 21.93
CA HIS A 946 -22.02 34.12 20.98
C HIS A 946 -20.54 34.40 20.69
N ARG A 947 -20.32 35.07 19.57
CA ARG A 947 -19.04 35.56 19.10
C ARG A 947 -19.11 37.05 18.82
N PHE A 948 -18.01 37.76 19.07
CA PHE A 948 -17.84 39.12 18.57
C PHE A 948 -17.13 39.05 17.23
N ILE A 949 -17.67 39.75 16.23
CA ILE A 949 -17.13 39.82 14.88
C ILE A 949 -16.74 41.26 14.59
N LEU A 950 -15.53 41.44 14.03
CA LEU A 950 -15.03 42.69 13.49
C LEU A 950 -14.53 42.45 12.06
N LEU A 951 -15.25 42.97 11.07
CA LEU A 951 -14.92 42.92 9.66
C LEU A 951 -14.19 44.19 9.25
N VAL A 952 -13.02 44.05 8.65
CA VAL A 952 -12.15 45.17 8.25
C VAL A 952 -11.58 44.96 6.85
N PRO A 953 -11.16 46.01 6.12
CA PRO A 953 -10.65 45.88 4.77
C PRO A 953 -9.26 45.23 4.79
N THR A 954 -9.10 44.11 4.08
CA THR A 954 -7.90 43.25 4.13
C THR A 954 -6.60 43.99 3.78
N ARG A 955 -6.68 45.01 2.90
CA ARG A 955 -5.50 45.70 2.34
C ARG A 955 -5.28 47.12 2.87
N LYS A 956 -6.23 47.69 3.61
CA LYS A 956 -6.13 49.09 4.08
C LYS A 956 -5.47 49.22 5.46
N MET A 957 -5.19 48.11 6.15
CA MET A 957 -4.64 48.13 7.50
C MET A 957 -3.90 46.85 7.90
N ASN A 958 -3.13 46.92 9.01
CA ASN A 958 -2.45 45.77 9.57
C ASN A 958 -3.40 44.93 10.44
N VAL A 959 -4.10 43.99 9.80
CA VAL A 959 -5.09 43.12 10.46
C VAL A 959 -4.46 42.21 11.53
N ILE A 960 -3.17 41.86 11.40
CA ILE A 960 -2.46 41.04 12.40
C ILE A 960 -2.27 41.83 13.69
N LYS A 961 -1.84 43.10 13.57
CA LYS A 961 -1.71 43.98 14.72
C LYS A 961 -3.07 44.19 15.40
N LEU A 962 -4.11 44.48 14.62
CA LEU A 962 -5.47 44.65 15.13
C LEU A 962 -5.98 43.39 15.86
N LYS A 963 -5.76 42.20 15.30
CA LYS A 963 -6.10 40.93 15.96
C LYS A 963 -5.38 40.75 17.30
N ASN A 964 -4.10 41.11 17.36
CA ASN A 964 -3.34 41.04 18.61
C ASN A 964 -3.83 42.07 19.63
N ASP A 965 -4.24 43.26 19.20
CA ASP A 965 -4.80 44.27 20.09
C ASP A 965 -6.18 43.84 20.63
N VAL A 966 -7.01 43.22 19.80
CA VAL A 966 -8.28 42.56 20.22
C VAL A 966 -8.02 41.43 21.22
N PHE A 967 -6.99 40.60 21.01
CA PHE A 967 -6.59 39.57 21.98
C PHE A 967 -6.02 40.15 23.28
N ASN A 968 -5.32 41.28 23.19
CA ASN A 968 -4.76 41.94 24.37
C ASN A 968 -5.81 42.70 25.19
N HIS A 969 -6.94 43.07 24.58
CA HIS A 969 -8.11 43.63 25.29
C HIS A 969 -8.62 42.65 26.33
N ASP A 970 -8.78 41.38 25.94
CA ASP A 970 -9.13 40.30 26.85
C ASP A 970 -8.48 38.97 26.43
N LYS A 971 -7.49 38.54 27.22
CA LYS A 971 -6.68 37.35 26.95
C LYS A 971 -7.38 36.05 27.34
N ASP A 972 -8.51 36.13 28.04
CA ASP A 972 -9.27 34.97 28.46
C ASP A 972 -10.09 34.37 27.30
N PHE A 973 -10.24 35.12 26.19
CA PHE A 973 -10.95 34.68 25.00
C PHE A 973 -10.02 34.40 23.81
N SER A 974 -10.41 33.43 22.99
CA SER A 974 -9.68 33.12 21.77
C SER A 974 -10.08 34.08 20.66
N VAL A 975 -9.06 34.64 20.00
CA VAL A 975 -9.24 35.55 18.87
C VAL A 975 -8.64 34.93 17.63
N ILE A 976 -9.48 34.78 16.61
CA ILE A 976 -9.10 34.24 15.30
C ILE A 976 -9.27 35.30 14.22
N LYS A 977 -8.59 35.09 13.08
CA LYS A 977 -8.63 35.97 11.91
C LYS A 977 -8.92 35.09 10.70
N GLU A 978 -9.95 35.43 9.93
CA GLU A 978 -10.42 34.65 8.78
C GLU A 978 -10.75 35.57 7.58
N PRO A 979 -10.47 35.18 6.33
CA PRO A 979 -10.96 35.92 5.17
C PRO A 979 -12.51 35.82 5.09
N TYR A 980 -13.19 36.96 5.02
CA TYR A 980 -14.65 36.98 4.82
C TYR A 980 -15.00 37.02 3.33
N ASP A 981 -14.35 37.93 2.59
CA ASP A 981 -14.43 37.98 1.13
C ASP A 981 -13.09 38.48 0.55
N LYS A 982 -13.05 38.76 -0.77
CA LYS A 982 -11.82 39.22 -1.45
C LYS A 982 -11.28 40.57 -0.95
N THR A 983 -12.09 41.33 -0.22
CA THR A 983 -11.82 42.71 0.18
C THR A 983 -11.81 42.90 1.70
N ARG A 984 -12.44 41.99 2.47
CA ARG A 984 -12.64 42.10 3.91
C ARG A 984 -12.13 40.87 4.66
N THR A 985 -11.54 41.10 5.81
CA THR A 985 -11.08 40.09 6.76
C THR A 985 -11.86 40.22 8.06
N MET A 986 -12.27 39.08 8.60
CA MET A 986 -12.98 38.93 9.85
C MET A 986 -12.00 38.67 10.99
N ILE A 987 -12.15 39.39 12.10
CA ILE A 987 -11.57 39.06 13.39
C ILE A 987 -12.73 38.58 14.26
N ALA A 988 -12.64 37.34 14.76
CA ALA A 988 -13.70 36.75 15.57
C ALA A 988 -13.16 36.42 16.97
N VAL A 989 -13.88 36.86 18.00
CA VAL A 989 -13.63 36.49 19.40
C VAL A 989 -14.68 35.47 19.79
N ASN A 990 -14.24 34.27 20.11
CA ASN A 990 -15.12 33.12 20.29
C ASN A 990 -15.45 32.89 21.77
N ASN A 991 -16.54 32.14 21.99
CA ASN A 991 -16.96 31.65 23.31
C ASN A 991 -17.28 32.76 24.33
N LEU A 992 -17.93 33.82 23.89
CA LEU A 992 -18.34 34.92 24.77
C LEU A 992 -19.53 34.54 25.68
N GLY A 993 -20.13 33.36 25.48
CA GLY A 993 -21.27 32.88 26.25
C GLY A 993 -22.60 33.47 25.74
N PRO A 994 -23.64 33.53 26.60
CA PRO A 994 -24.97 34.00 26.22
C PRO A 994 -24.97 35.46 25.77
N GLN A 995 -26.05 35.87 25.12
CA GLN A 995 -26.20 37.19 24.48
C GLN A 995 -25.78 38.35 25.40
N ASN A 996 -26.13 38.31 26.68
CA ASN A 996 -25.79 39.37 27.63
C ASN A 996 -24.28 39.52 27.85
N SER A 997 -23.57 38.40 28.04
CA SER A 997 -22.11 38.40 28.23
C SER A 997 -21.38 38.86 26.96
N ALA A 998 -21.89 38.46 25.80
CA ALA A 998 -21.30 38.87 24.53
C ALA A 998 -21.58 40.34 24.18
N MET A 999 -22.74 40.87 24.54
CA MET A 999 -23.05 42.30 24.42
C MET A 999 -22.26 43.14 25.43
N GLU A 1000 -21.98 42.61 26.62
CA GLU A 1000 -21.07 43.24 27.57
C GLU A 1000 -19.65 43.35 27.01
N TYR A 1001 -19.12 42.25 26.46
CA TYR A 1001 -17.85 42.24 25.75
C TYR A 1001 -17.83 43.23 24.57
N PHE A 1002 -18.87 43.22 23.72
CA PHE A 1002 -19.02 44.15 22.59
C PHE A 1002 -18.94 45.61 23.03
N ASN A 1003 -19.61 45.97 24.13
CA ASN A 1003 -19.58 47.34 24.65
C ASN A 1003 -18.20 47.71 25.24
N GLN A 1004 -17.53 46.78 25.93
CA GLN A 1004 -16.20 47.01 26.50
C GLN A 1004 -15.17 47.21 25.41
N ILE A 1005 -15.12 46.31 24.42
CA ILE A 1005 -14.14 46.39 23.33
C ILE A 1005 -14.37 47.59 22.42
N ALA A 1006 -15.63 47.98 22.18
CA ALA A 1006 -15.98 49.18 21.42
C ALA A 1006 -15.42 50.48 22.03
N SER A 1007 -15.09 50.47 23.33
CA SER A 1007 -14.49 51.61 24.03
C SER A 1007 -12.96 51.55 24.14
N ASP A 1008 -12.33 50.47 23.67
CA ASP A 1008 -10.87 50.31 23.71
C ASP A 1008 -10.19 51.14 22.62
N LYS A 1009 -9.56 52.24 23.04
CA LYS A 1009 -8.80 53.15 22.18
C LYS A 1009 -7.73 52.42 21.36
N LYS A 1010 -7.06 51.40 21.90
CA LYS A 1010 -6.01 50.68 21.15
C LYS A 1010 -6.58 49.91 19.97
N VAL A 1011 -7.79 49.38 20.10
CA VAL A 1011 -8.47 48.63 19.03
C VAL A 1011 -9.13 49.61 18.05
N PHE A 1012 -9.88 50.59 18.54
CA PHE A 1012 -10.74 51.43 17.69
C PHE A 1012 -10.06 52.68 17.10
N ASP A 1013 -8.98 53.21 17.68
CA ASP A 1013 -8.21 54.30 17.05
C ASP A 1013 -7.61 53.85 15.70
N GLN A 1014 -7.29 52.55 15.56
CA GLN A 1014 -6.79 51.97 14.31
C GLN A 1014 -7.87 51.81 13.24
N LEU A 1015 -9.15 51.79 13.64
CA LEU A 1015 -10.30 51.65 12.74
C LEU A 1015 -10.80 53.01 12.21
N ALA A 1016 -10.35 54.13 12.80
CA ALA A 1016 -10.89 55.47 12.54
C ALA A 1016 -10.78 55.97 11.08
N GLN A 1017 -9.94 55.34 10.23
CA GLN A 1017 -9.73 55.74 8.83
C GLN A 1017 -10.13 54.64 7.81
N VAL A 1018 -10.86 53.61 8.25
CA VAL A 1018 -11.27 52.50 7.38
C VAL A 1018 -12.73 52.13 7.61
N ASP A 1019 -13.37 51.63 6.56
CA ASP A 1019 -14.74 51.11 6.65
C ASP A 1019 -14.70 49.75 7.37
N TYR A 1020 -15.39 49.62 8.50
CA TYR A 1020 -15.45 48.39 9.28
C TYR A 1020 -16.87 48.12 9.77
N GLU A 1021 -17.16 46.85 10.02
CA GLU A 1021 -18.42 46.42 10.64
C GLU A 1021 -18.11 45.60 11.89
N SER A 1022 -18.83 45.85 12.99
CA SER A 1022 -18.73 45.03 14.18
C SER A 1022 -20.09 44.65 14.74
N PHE A 1023 -20.23 43.40 15.17
CA PHE A 1023 -21.47 42.88 15.70
C PHE A 1023 -21.24 41.62 16.54
N VAL A 1024 -22.27 41.24 17.28
CA VAL A 1024 -22.32 39.97 18.02
C VAL A 1024 -23.22 38.99 17.28
N ILE A 1025 -22.84 37.72 17.28
CA ILE A 1025 -23.58 36.66 16.58
C ILE A 1025 -23.55 35.35 17.35
N GLY A 1026 -24.72 34.74 17.52
CA GLY A 1026 -24.87 33.39 18.09
C GLY A 1026 -24.29 32.34 17.14
N GLU A 1027 -23.77 31.26 17.69
CA GLU A 1027 -23.17 30.14 16.96
C GLU A 1027 -24.04 29.64 15.81
N LYS A 1028 -25.35 29.47 16.06
CA LYS A 1028 -26.31 29.01 15.03
C LYS A 1028 -26.45 30.01 13.88
N ASN A 1029 -26.53 31.30 14.21
CA ASN A 1029 -26.62 32.36 13.20
C ASN A 1029 -25.29 32.57 12.47
N PHE A 1030 -24.15 32.31 13.13
CA PHE A 1030 -22.82 32.46 12.54
C PHE A 1030 -22.61 31.52 11.35
N MET A 1031 -23.08 30.28 11.46
CA MET A 1031 -23.04 29.31 10.36
C MET A 1031 -23.83 29.81 9.14
N ARG A 1032 -25.04 30.33 9.35
CA ARG A 1032 -25.88 30.92 8.28
C ARG A 1032 -25.19 32.16 7.66
N PHE A 1033 -24.67 33.04 8.50
CA PHE A 1033 -24.00 34.29 8.09
C PHE A 1033 -22.71 34.05 7.29
N PHE A 1034 -21.87 33.13 7.75
CA PHE A 1034 -20.55 32.92 7.19
C PHE A 1034 -20.59 32.15 5.87
N VAL A 1035 -21.45 31.12 5.77
CA VAL A 1035 -21.59 30.29 4.56
C VAL A 1035 -22.30 31.07 3.45
N ASN A 1036 -23.37 31.80 3.77
CA ASN A 1036 -24.23 32.42 2.75
C ASN A 1036 -23.83 33.86 2.39
N ARG A 1037 -22.78 34.41 3.02
CA ARG A 1037 -22.28 35.79 2.80
C ARG A 1037 -23.35 36.87 2.95
N THR A 1038 -24.27 36.68 3.90
CA THR A 1038 -25.46 37.54 4.11
C THR A 1038 -25.19 38.68 5.10
N LEU A 1039 -24.14 39.47 4.89
CA LEU A 1039 -23.75 40.54 5.82
C LEU A 1039 -24.85 41.57 6.06
N ASP A 1040 -25.41 42.15 5.01
CA ASP A 1040 -26.38 43.25 5.13
C ASP A 1040 -27.69 42.79 5.82
N LYS A 1041 -28.11 41.56 5.52
CA LYS A 1041 -29.25 40.92 6.19
C LYS A 1041 -28.96 40.70 7.69
N TYR A 1042 -27.76 40.24 8.03
CA TYR A 1042 -27.40 40.01 9.43
C TYR A 1042 -27.23 41.32 10.20
N LEU A 1043 -26.62 42.35 9.62
CA LEU A 1043 -26.48 43.66 10.26
C LEU A 1043 -27.83 44.31 10.56
N SER A 1044 -28.80 44.15 9.65
CA SER A 1044 -30.19 44.58 9.87
C SER A 1044 -30.81 43.84 11.06
N PHE A 1045 -30.68 42.50 11.08
CA PHE A 1045 -31.15 41.66 12.16
C PHE A 1045 -30.50 41.98 13.52
N PHE A 1046 -29.18 42.19 13.54
CA PHE A 1046 -28.40 42.55 14.72
C PHE A 1046 -28.82 43.92 15.27
N THR A 1047 -28.99 44.91 14.40
CA THR A 1047 -29.40 46.27 14.80
C THR A 1047 -30.78 46.24 15.47
N GLU A 1048 -31.74 45.53 14.88
CA GLU A 1048 -33.10 45.44 15.42
C GLU A 1048 -33.15 44.69 16.76
N ASN A 1049 -32.45 43.55 16.84
CA ASN A 1049 -32.61 42.61 17.96
C ASN A 1049 -31.60 42.74 19.09
N TYR A 1050 -30.40 43.26 18.83
CA TYR A 1050 -29.34 43.40 19.83
C TYR A 1050 -29.10 44.85 20.24
N ILE A 1051 -29.32 45.82 19.35
CA ILE A 1051 -29.05 47.24 19.62
C ILE A 1051 -30.34 48.01 19.99
N ILE A 1052 -31.36 48.01 19.12
CA ILE A 1052 -32.61 48.76 19.33
C ILE A 1052 -33.42 48.17 20.48
N LYS A 1053 -33.52 46.84 20.56
CA LYS A 1053 -34.25 46.14 21.63
C LYS A 1053 -33.59 46.35 23.00
N ALA A 1054 -32.26 46.27 23.10
CA ALA A 1054 -31.52 46.56 24.32
C ALA A 1054 -31.63 48.04 24.76
N ALA A 1055 -31.75 48.98 23.82
CA ALA A 1055 -32.00 50.39 24.12
C ALA A 1055 -33.43 50.66 24.64
N LYS A 1056 -34.42 49.85 24.23
CA LYS A 1056 -35.78 49.86 24.80
C LYS A 1056 -35.82 49.24 26.20
N GLU A 1057 -35.09 48.16 26.42
CA GLU A 1057 -34.98 47.46 27.71
C GLU A 1057 -34.21 48.29 28.75
N LYS A 1058 -33.15 49.04 28.36
CA LYS A 1058 -32.45 49.99 29.26
C LYS A 1058 -33.30 51.19 29.75
N ARG A 1059 -34.49 51.42 29.19
CA ARG A 1059 -35.47 52.42 29.65
C ARG A 1059 -36.48 51.88 30.67
N LEU A 1060 -36.57 50.55 30.81
CA LEU A 1060 -37.35 49.84 31.82
C LEU A 1060 -36.41 48.89 32.59
N GLU A 1061 -35.62 49.40 33.53
CA GLU A 1061 -35.16 48.68 34.74
C GLU A 1061 -34.06 49.48 35.44
N LYS A 1062 -34.53 50.45 36.23
CA LYS A 1062 -33.80 50.95 37.39
C LYS A 1062 -34.66 50.56 38.59
N LYS A 1063 -34.27 49.48 39.30
CA LYS A 1063 -34.77 48.91 40.59
C LYS A 1063 -34.76 47.37 40.43
N THR A 1064 -34.18 46.53 41.28
CA THR A 1064 -33.87 46.58 42.73
C THR A 1064 -32.80 45.54 43.08
N VAL A 1065 -31.96 45.85 44.08
CA VAL A 1065 -31.14 44.87 44.83
C VAL A 1065 -32.04 44.24 45.90
N GLU A 1066 -32.04 42.91 46.03
CA GLU A 1066 -32.60 42.20 47.19
C GLU A 1066 -31.49 41.57 48.03
N VAL A 1067 -31.55 41.83 49.33
CA VAL A 1067 -30.73 41.23 50.40
C VAL A 1067 -31.43 39.94 50.86
N ASP A 1068 -30.68 38.85 51.03
CA ASP A 1068 -31.17 37.54 51.51
C ASP A 1068 -30.70 37.38 52.98
N ASP A 1069 -31.61 37.12 53.92
CA ASP A 1069 -31.41 37.09 55.38
C ASP A 1069 -30.62 35.84 55.86
N GLY A 1070 -29.33 35.75 55.49
CA GLY A 1070 -28.43 34.68 55.95
C GLY A 1070 -27.01 35.17 56.19
N PRO A 1071 -26.19 34.42 56.97
CA PRO A 1071 -24.83 34.86 57.32
C PRO A 1071 -23.85 34.84 56.13
N TYR A 1072 -24.26 34.31 54.97
CA TYR A 1072 -23.43 34.14 53.78
C TYR A 1072 -23.82 35.13 52.68
N VAL A 1073 -22.82 35.76 52.06
CA VAL A 1073 -23.02 36.77 51.01
C VAL A 1073 -22.58 36.21 49.66
N TYR A 1074 -23.41 36.39 48.63
CA TYR A 1074 -23.10 35.90 47.30
C TYR A 1074 -22.34 36.94 46.49
N ASP A 1075 -21.06 36.66 46.20
CA ASP A 1075 -20.25 37.42 45.26
C ASP A 1075 -19.52 36.46 44.31
N PRO A 1076 -19.83 36.44 43.00
CA PRO A 1076 -19.21 35.51 42.06
C PRO A 1076 -17.79 35.89 41.63
N ASN A 1077 -17.34 37.12 41.89
CA ASN A 1077 -16.12 37.67 41.30
C ASN A 1077 -14.89 37.52 42.20
N ILE A 1078 -15.10 37.17 43.47
CA ILE A 1078 -14.02 36.93 44.45
C ILE A 1078 -13.51 35.49 44.39
N ALA A 1079 -12.35 35.22 44.99
CA ALA A 1079 -11.76 33.88 45.01
C ALA A 1079 -12.68 32.85 45.71
N HIS A 1080 -12.71 31.63 45.17
CA HIS A 1080 -13.52 30.53 45.69
C HIS A 1080 -12.70 29.27 45.85
N ASP A 1081 -13.08 28.44 46.82
CA ASP A 1081 -12.47 27.17 47.14
C ASP A 1081 -13.48 26.03 46.97
N PHE A 1082 -12.96 24.83 46.66
CA PHE A 1082 -13.72 23.59 46.69
C PHE A 1082 -13.54 22.92 48.05
N VAL A 1083 -14.64 22.50 48.67
CA VAL A 1083 -14.61 21.82 49.98
C VAL A 1083 -15.29 20.46 49.86
N LEU A 1084 -14.62 19.42 50.35
CA LEU A 1084 -15.15 18.06 50.50
C LEU A 1084 -15.12 17.67 51.99
N ILE A 1085 -16.29 17.40 52.57
CA ILE A 1085 -16.45 17.00 53.98
C ILE A 1085 -16.86 15.52 54.07
N PHE A 1086 -16.21 14.78 54.96
CA PHE A 1086 -16.49 13.35 55.20
C PHE A 1086 -16.23 12.94 56.67
N ASN A 1087 -16.77 11.80 57.08
CA ASN A 1087 -16.61 11.27 58.44
C ASN A 1087 -15.21 10.68 58.64
N LYS A 1088 -14.61 10.91 59.82
CA LYS A 1088 -13.28 10.38 60.19
C LYS A 1088 -13.31 8.86 60.35
N GLU A 1089 -14.43 8.32 60.83
CA GLU A 1089 -14.58 6.89 61.09
C GLU A 1089 -14.75 6.12 59.78
N GLY A 1090 -13.91 5.10 59.56
CA GLY A 1090 -13.97 4.23 58.37
C GLY A 1090 -13.35 4.80 57.09
N VAL A 1091 -12.80 6.02 57.10
CA VAL A 1091 -12.18 6.65 55.92
C VAL A 1091 -10.68 6.87 56.10
N ASN A 1092 -9.87 6.44 55.13
CA ASN A 1092 -8.45 6.79 55.07
C ASN A 1092 -8.26 8.18 54.45
N ALA A 1093 -8.38 9.23 55.27
CA ALA A 1093 -8.32 10.63 54.84
C ALA A 1093 -7.04 11.00 54.05
N LYS A 1094 -5.91 10.35 54.35
CA LYS A 1094 -4.62 10.61 53.66
C LYS A 1094 -4.61 10.08 52.23
N LEU A 1095 -5.33 9.00 51.95
CA LEU A 1095 -5.49 8.48 50.58
C LEU A 1095 -6.37 9.40 49.75
N VAL A 1096 -7.46 9.91 50.32
CA VAL A 1096 -8.37 10.87 49.65
C VAL A 1096 -7.61 12.15 49.29
N GLU A 1097 -6.86 12.71 50.24
CA GLU A 1097 -6.05 13.91 50.03
C GLU A 1097 -5.00 13.72 48.93
N ASN A 1098 -4.29 12.58 48.93
CA ASN A 1098 -3.29 12.29 47.91
C ASN A 1098 -3.91 12.04 46.52
N GLY A 1099 -5.09 11.44 46.46
CA GLY A 1099 -5.85 11.27 45.22
C GLY A 1099 -6.21 12.62 44.60
N ILE A 1100 -6.76 13.52 45.40
CA ILE A 1100 -7.12 14.88 44.96
C ILE A 1100 -5.87 15.69 44.59
N LYS A 1101 -4.78 15.61 45.36
CA LYS A 1101 -3.49 16.25 45.01
C LYS A 1101 -2.93 15.79 43.67
N LYS A 1102 -3.06 14.49 43.33
CA LYS A 1102 -2.62 13.95 42.04
C LYS A 1102 -3.53 14.37 40.89
N TYR A 1103 -4.82 14.56 41.15
CA TYR A 1103 -5.79 15.05 40.16
C TYR A 1103 -5.59 16.54 39.84
N ASN A 1104 -5.10 17.33 40.81
CA ASN A 1104 -4.98 18.77 40.68
C ASN A 1104 -3.78 19.23 39.84
N THR A 1105 -3.95 20.37 39.16
CA THR A 1105 -2.86 21.08 38.47
C THR A 1105 -1.90 21.73 39.47
N ARG A 1106 -0.61 21.88 39.12
CA ARG A 1106 0.45 22.40 40.00
C ARG A 1106 0.17 23.76 40.68
N THR A 1107 -0.78 24.55 40.17
CA THR A 1107 -1.16 25.87 40.70
C THR A 1107 -2.24 25.82 41.77
N LEU A 1108 -3.03 24.74 41.87
CA LEU A 1108 -4.07 24.59 42.89
C LEU A 1108 -3.48 23.97 44.15
N LYS A 1109 -3.90 24.47 45.32
CA LYS A 1109 -3.41 23.99 46.62
C LYS A 1109 -4.46 23.10 47.27
N THR A 1110 -4.04 21.98 47.83
CA THR A 1110 -4.93 21.03 48.52
C THR A 1110 -4.46 20.85 49.95
N GLU A 1111 -5.37 21.07 50.89
CA GLU A 1111 -5.11 21.00 52.32
C GLU A 1111 -6.22 20.21 53.02
N ARG A 1112 -5.86 19.46 54.05
CA ARG A 1112 -6.81 18.73 54.91
C ARG A 1112 -6.93 19.45 56.25
N LEU A 1113 -8.16 19.73 56.66
CA LEU A 1113 -8.50 20.40 57.92
C LEU A 1113 -9.50 19.56 58.72
N SER A 1114 -9.45 19.61 60.04
CA SER A 1114 -10.47 19.00 60.90
C SER A 1114 -11.66 19.97 61.00
N LEU A 1115 -12.88 19.50 60.70
CA LEU A 1115 -14.09 20.32 60.86
C LEU A 1115 -14.60 20.25 62.31
N ASP A 1116 -14.70 19.04 62.86
CA ASP A 1116 -15.10 18.79 64.26
C ASP A 1116 -14.52 17.46 64.78
N GLU A 1117 -14.93 16.99 65.95
CA GLU A 1117 -14.45 15.72 66.53
C GLU A 1117 -14.70 14.50 65.64
N LYS A 1118 -15.72 14.55 64.76
CA LYS A 1118 -16.18 13.42 63.95
C LYS A 1118 -15.88 13.59 62.45
N ARG A 1119 -15.65 14.80 61.94
CA ARG A 1119 -15.54 15.07 60.49
C ARG A 1119 -14.23 15.77 60.09
N ASP A 1120 -13.66 15.33 58.97
CA ASP A 1120 -12.55 15.99 58.28
C ASP A 1120 -13.07 16.69 57.01
N MET A 1121 -12.35 17.72 56.56
CA MET A 1121 -12.57 18.34 55.26
C MET A 1121 -11.28 18.44 54.43
N ILE A 1122 -11.40 18.31 53.12
CA ILE A 1122 -10.35 18.61 52.15
C ILE A 1122 -10.75 19.87 51.39
N VAL A 1123 -9.87 20.87 51.42
CA VAL A 1123 -10.06 22.16 50.75
C VAL A 1123 -9.08 22.27 49.60
N VAL A 1124 -9.60 22.58 48.41
CA VAL A 1124 -8.80 22.91 47.22
C VAL A 1124 -8.98 24.38 46.91
N SER A 1125 -7.89 25.14 46.96
CA SER A 1125 -7.88 26.59 46.85
C SER A 1125 -7.05 27.09 45.67
N ASN A 1126 -7.02 28.41 45.51
CA ASN A 1126 -6.33 29.15 44.44
C ASN A 1126 -7.14 29.30 43.13
N MET A 1127 -8.48 29.27 43.21
CA MET A 1127 -9.39 29.58 42.08
C MET A 1127 -9.92 31.01 42.21
N ARG A 1128 -9.83 31.78 41.11
CA ARG A 1128 -9.93 33.25 41.14
C ARG A 1128 -11.37 33.76 41.27
N ASN A 1129 -12.36 33.00 40.82
CA ASN A 1129 -13.77 33.40 40.80
C ASN A 1129 -14.71 32.16 40.77
N LYS A 1130 -16.02 32.39 40.92
CA LYS A 1130 -17.05 31.34 40.89
C LYS A 1130 -16.95 30.47 39.64
N LYS A 1131 -16.72 31.08 38.47
CA LYS A 1131 -16.71 30.36 37.17
C LYS A 1131 -15.62 29.29 37.17
N GLN A 1132 -14.39 29.66 37.56
CA GLN A 1132 -13.28 28.71 37.65
C GLN A 1132 -13.55 27.61 38.68
N ALA A 1133 -14.11 27.98 39.83
CA ALA A 1133 -14.41 27.01 40.88
C ALA A 1133 -15.54 26.03 40.53
N MET A 1134 -16.59 26.49 39.84
CA MET A 1134 -17.67 25.61 39.38
C MET A 1134 -17.25 24.70 38.22
N MET A 1135 -16.34 25.14 37.36
CA MET A 1135 -15.72 24.26 36.35
C MET A 1135 -14.92 23.14 37.02
N TYR A 1136 -14.11 23.48 38.02
CA TYR A 1136 -13.37 22.49 38.80
C TYR A 1136 -14.33 21.55 39.55
N PHE A 1137 -15.38 22.08 40.19
CA PHE A 1137 -16.42 21.30 40.88
C PHE A 1137 -17.03 20.24 39.96
N ARG A 1138 -17.50 20.64 38.77
CA ARG A 1138 -18.11 19.70 37.80
C ARG A 1138 -17.11 18.66 37.29
N ALA A 1139 -15.87 19.07 37.06
CA ALA A 1139 -14.82 18.17 36.60
C ALA A 1139 -14.45 17.13 37.67
N ILE A 1140 -14.24 17.55 38.92
CA ILE A 1140 -13.80 16.63 39.97
C ILE A 1140 -14.89 15.62 40.33
N ILE A 1141 -16.14 16.04 40.50
CA ILE A 1141 -17.25 15.14 40.87
C ILE A 1141 -17.58 14.10 39.80
N SER A 1142 -17.21 14.35 38.53
CA SER A 1142 -17.38 13.37 37.44
C SER A 1142 -16.40 12.20 37.54
N ASN A 1143 -15.31 12.34 38.32
CA ASN A 1143 -14.32 11.29 38.55
C ASN A 1143 -14.66 10.49 39.82
N ARG A 1144 -15.61 9.54 39.68
CA ARG A 1144 -16.15 8.75 40.80
C ARG A 1144 -15.06 8.07 41.64
N ASN A 1145 -14.01 7.57 41.01
CA ASN A 1145 -12.89 6.88 41.67
C ASN A 1145 -12.18 7.72 42.76
N LEU A 1146 -12.24 9.06 42.68
CA LEU A 1146 -11.67 9.94 43.71
C LEU A 1146 -12.49 9.97 45.01
N PHE A 1147 -13.76 9.56 44.94
CA PHE A 1147 -14.70 9.58 46.06
C PHE A 1147 -14.99 8.18 46.64
N ASP A 1148 -14.52 7.09 46.02
CA ASP A 1148 -14.76 5.70 46.47
C ASP A 1148 -14.52 5.48 47.97
N GLN A 1149 -13.50 6.13 48.52
CA GLN A 1149 -13.10 6.00 49.93
C GLN A 1149 -14.06 6.71 50.90
N VAL A 1150 -14.80 7.72 50.43
CA VAL A 1150 -15.74 8.54 51.23
C VAL A 1150 -17.21 8.26 50.90
N GLU A 1151 -17.48 7.58 49.79
CA GLU A 1151 -18.83 7.29 49.30
C GLU A 1151 -19.61 6.43 50.30
N LYS A 1152 -18.99 5.39 50.87
CA LYS A 1152 -19.64 4.47 51.83
C LYS A 1152 -19.97 5.10 53.18
N SER A 1153 -19.21 6.11 53.60
CA SER A 1153 -19.42 6.85 54.86
C SER A 1153 -20.36 8.05 54.69
N GLY A 1154 -20.72 8.39 53.45
CA GLY A 1154 -21.40 9.63 53.09
C GLY A 1154 -20.45 10.84 53.09
N TYR A 1155 -20.55 11.67 52.05
CA TYR A 1155 -19.79 12.92 51.94
C TYR A 1155 -20.66 14.08 51.46
N ARG A 1156 -20.15 15.30 51.63
CA ARG A 1156 -20.71 16.54 51.08
C ARG A 1156 -19.62 17.32 50.38
N ASN A 1157 -19.93 17.93 49.24
CA ASN A 1157 -19.02 18.84 48.57
C ASN A 1157 -19.74 20.07 48.02
N PHE A 1158 -19.03 21.18 47.94
CA PHE A 1158 -19.55 22.45 47.44
C PHE A 1158 -18.42 23.42 47.08
N ILE A 1159 -18.78 24.51 46.41
CA ILE A 1159 -17.92 25.68 46.22
C ILE A 1159 -18.28 26.77 47.23
N ILE A 1160 -17.26 27.43 47.75
CA ILE A 1160 -17.42 28.50 48.75
C ILE A 1160 -16.47 29.65 48.48
N SER A 1161 -16.96 30.88 48.57
CA SER A 1161 -16.09 32.05 48.47
C SER A 1161 -15.17 32.14 49.67
N LYS A 1162 -14.00 32.75 49.50
CA LYS A 1162 -13.01 32.85 50.57
C LYS A 1162 -13.58 33.53 51.84
N ASP A 1163 -14.41 34.55 51.67
CA ASP A 1163 -15.03 35.28 52.78
C ASP A 1163 -16.11 34.44 53.48
N ASN A 1164 -16.94 33.71 52.72
CA ASN A 1164 -17.93 32.81 53.30
C ASN A 1164 -17.28 31.60 53.98
N PHE A 1165 -16.08 31.18 53.55
CA PHE A 1165 -15.37 30.06 54.15
C PHE A 1165 -14.94 30.36 55.59
N GLU A 1166 -14.58 31.61 55.90
CA GLU A 1166 -14.28 32.03 57.27
C GLU A 1166 -15.54 32.01 58.16
N VAL A 1167 -16.67 32.48 57.63
CA VAL A 1167 -17.97 32.40 58.32
C VAL A 1167 -18.39 30.95 58.54
N PHE A 1168 -18.18 30.09 57.53
CA PHE A 1168 -18.50 28.67 57.60
C PHE A 1168 -17.70 27.93 58.66
N LYS A 1169 -16.40 28.21 58.81
CA LYS A 1169 -15.56 27.61 59.86
C LYS A 1169 -16.00 27.98 61.28
N ASN A 1170 -16.58 29.16 61.46
CA ASN A 1170 -17.09 29.60 62.77
C ASN A 1170 -18.44 28.94 63.11
N LEU A 1171 -19.34 28.82 62.13
CA LEU A 1171 -20.68 28.27 62.35
C LEU A 1171 -20.73 26.73 62.29
N MET A 1172 -19.83 26.12 61.51
CA MET A 1172 -19.72 24.66 61.29
C MET A 1172 -21.01 23.95 60.80
N ASP A 1173 -22.00 24.72 60.34
CA ASP A 1173 -23.29 24.21 59.84
C ASP A 1173 -23.23 23.94 58.33
N THR A 1174 -22.96 22.68 57.97
CA THR A 1174 -22.89 22.20 56.58
C THR A 1174 -24.21 22.34 55.83
N ASP A 1175 -25.34 22.11 56.49
CA ASP A 1175 -26.64 22.05 55.80
C ASP A 1175 -27.17 23.45 55.50
N GLN A 1176 -26.93 24.42 56.39
CA GLN A 1176 -27.25 25.82 56.15
C GLN A 1176 -26.46 26.36 54.94
N TYR A 1177 -25.17 26.04 54.84
CA TYR A 1177 -24.37 26.46 53.69
C TYR A 1177 -24.77 25.75 52.40
N LEU A 1178 -25.11 24.45 52.44
CA LEU A 1178 -25.55 23.71 51.25
C LEU A 1178 -26.86 24.26 50.66
N LYS A 1179 -27.79 24.74 51.49
CA LYS A 1179 -28.99 25.44 51.01
C LYS A 1179 -28.64 26.73 50.28
N PHE A 1180 -27.73 27.52 50.82
CA PHE A 1180 -27.22 28.72 50.16
C PHE A 1180 -26.48 28.38 48.86
N PHE A 1181 -25.63 27.36 48.87
CA PHE A 1181 -24.89 26.88 47.70
C PHE A 1181 -25.84 26.41 46.59
N SER A 1182 -26.84 25.58 46.90
CA SER A 1182 -27.84 25.15 45.93
C SER A 1182 -28.56 26.33 45.30
N LYS A 1183 -29.02 27.29 46.11
CA LYS A 1183 -29.78 28.46 45.63
C LYS A 1183 -28.95 29.41 44.74
N ARG A 1184 -27.64 29.57 45.00
CA ARG A 1184 -26.83 30.62 44.35
C ARG A 1184 -25.76 30.11 43.37
N TYR A 1185 -25.41 28.82 43.45
CA TYR A 1185 -24.36 28.23 42.61
C TYR A 1185 -24.85 27.13 41.69
N LEU A 1186 -25.93 26.41 42.05
CA LEU A 1186 -26.47 25.31 41.24
C LEU A 1186 -27.73 25.68 40.46
N ASN A 1187 -28.44 26.73 40.89
CA ASN A 1187 -29.61 27.27 40.20
C ASN A 1187 -29.26 28.45 39.30
#